data_AF-V6H9I3-F1
#
_entry.id   AF-V6H9I3-F1
#
_cell.length_a   1.000
_cell.length_b   1.000
_cell.length_c   1.000
_cell.angle_alpha   90.00
_cell.angle_beta   90.00
_cell.angle_gamma   90.00
#
_symmetry.space_group_name_H-M   'P 1'
#
loop_
_entity.id
_entity.type
_entity.pdbx_description
1 polymer ?
#
loop_
_entity_poly.entity_id
_entity_poly.type
_entity_poly.pdbx_seq_one_letter_code
_entity_poly.pdbx_strand_id
1 'polypeptide(L)'
;MIKNKILRKILPGIRAKLSFFTAILVISILAFTSAVHYSQQKKALEEKLNSELKAPLEYVNTVVLDLENLSRSMILIEEFKIRVKEKKKELSKFKRTVVQKEAGFLGALKSFGQSIGLNVKRGNVYRSVDTYFTRYLSEKEIKEFETNVRNELRKETGAPIDAPVYDKIRSVAEKTALARLSAENARSRIDEIEDEIKNIEVELLKPDLDPKKKKTFSSDKEKLEKERKTAERSIPDSEKKAAAGETSLAKALQNFFRGSYKDGISSLGLLPDKIRILAYDRVGKQTLDTGLLFLQSSGTAKKLLSLPEFEQSRASLFGETDVLETIRNKSEPEAYEVGGRQYEVVFRPVFRNPNTAERSRALAEEVANRASQWREYLEEDRKLSSEFAELAQKLKTRITELRKDGKAKPAADSEFRTLTANYRKLLKKRETKLEELQPYVTTFQKAQKRWREEKKSLEEKAAATSKEILEWEKKLKLPLKQGDIKESPEEIQENVRQLEAQAEEVRDSLIRLESSKDDWSLAEDHRSEDAFYGLREAALDDFTFLPFKAGSAAIRRYYKDPEERKNVRAKWKLLREWILAGSSETELPNASRNKASVADSGILIRSRSEAEEVMWALDSSPLVASKESAGKGVVYDLLRKNLLGYNLILIDRTEGARQIRDNRDELIRYTAIIGAIAILLAYGLAWFVVRRIRIISRKAEEIGEGNLKVEFPPAGYDEIGILSESLNDMVHGLEEREEMRGELLAGEEIQKRLLPEKLPTSLNDFVEFGAFYKAMAGVGGDYYDFIELGQNKIAFCIGDVSNHGVGPAIVMALFRAQIRSILRRGERDLKKILLEMNSQLYDDTPDHIFVTFFLGFFDSTSSKVEYISAGHVKPLFYDASEKKLHELPAGGLPIGMDENSFFETTIERRVLTLDSGDIFFEYTDGLDEARNPEGSMYGRERLAKLLFTNGEKRPAELIKVVVGDLEVHTKQELGKPGISQLSDDIAMIAVRKR
;
A
#
# COMPACT_ATOMS: atom_id res chain seq x y z
N MET A 1 -28.15 -2.06 -43.58
CA MET A 1 -29.01 -1.05 -42.87
C MET A 1 -30.15 -1.76 -42.14
N ILE A 2 -30.13 -1.81 -40.81
CA ILE A 2 -31.19 -2.46 -40.01
C ILE A 2 -32.38 -1.49 -39.88
N LYS A 3 -33.57 -1.96 -40.29
CA LYS A 3 -34.78 -1.15 -40.63
C LYS A 3 -35.70 -0.76 -39.45
N ASN A 4 -35.32 -0.94 -38.18
CA ASN A 4 -36.26 -0.72 -37.05
C ASN A 4 -36.02 0.60 -36.28
N LYS A 5 -36.85 1.61 -36.59
CA LYS A 5 -36.95 2.92 -35.89
C LYS A 5 -37.24 2.79 -34.37
N ILE A 6 -37.82 1.69 -33.93
CA ILE A 6 -38.20 1.45 -32.52
C ILE A 6 -36.99 1.07 -31.65
N LEU A 7 -36.04 0.27 -32.19
CA LEU A 7 -34.83 -0.13 -31.45
C LEU A 7 -33.92 1.07 -31.14
N ARG A 8 -33.89 2.10 -32.02
CA ARG A 8 -33.14 3.36 -31.81
C ARG A 8 -33.67 4.22 -30.65
N LYS A 9 -34.93 4.03 -30.21
CA LYS A 9 -35.52 4.75 -29.07
C LYS A 9 -35.32 4.06 -27.73
N ILE A 10 -35.14 2.73 -27.72
CA ILE A 10 -35.10 1.91 -26.49
C ILE A 10 -33.67 1.59 -26.05
N LEU A 11 -32.71 1.51 -26.98
CA LEU A 11 -31.30 1.35 -26.60
C LEU A 11 -30.80 2.65 -25.93
N PRO A 12 -30.24 2.58 -24.70
CA PRO A 12 -29.62 3.74 -24.09
C PRO A 12 -28.57 4.26 -25.06
N GLY A 13 -28.78 5.49 -25.55
CA GLY A 13 -27.86 6.12 -26.50
C GLY A 13 -26.45 6.15 -25.92
N ILE A 14 -25.45 6.37 -26.77
CA ILE A 14 -24.03 6.46 -26.36
C ILE A 14 -23.85 7.36 -25.11
N ARG A 15 -24.68 8.41 -24.96
CA ARG A 15 -24.84 9.25 -23.75
C ARG A 15 -24.97 8.45 -22.45
N ALA A 16 -25.95 7.55 -22.39
CA ALA A 16 -26.28 6.82 -21.18
C ALA A 16 -25.25 5.72 -20.89
N LYS A 17 -24.71 5.05 -21.91
CA LYS A 17 -23.69 4.01 -21.70
C LYS A 17 -22.34 4.58 -21.26
N LEU A 18 -21.87 5.67 -21.88
CA LEU A 18 -20.60 6.29 -21.53
C LEU A 18 -20.67 6.97 -20.16
N SER A 19 -21.74 7.74 -19.89
CA SER A 19 -21.95 8.38 -18.59
C SER A 19 -22.16 7.38 -17.46
N PHE A 20 -22.80 6.22 -17.73
CA PHE A 20 -22.97 5.16 -16.73
C PHE A 20 -21.64 4.45 -16.45
N PHE A 21 -20.83 4.19 -17.48
CA PHE A 21 -19.51 3.58 -17.31
C PHE A 21 -18.54 4.48 -16.54
N THR A 22 -18.48 5.78 -16.88
CA THR A 22 -17.63 6.73 -16.15
C THR A 22 -18.11 6.95 -14.72
N ALA A 23 -19.42 7.04 -14.48
CA ALA A 23 -19.98 7.13 -13.14
C ALA A 23 -19.64 5.90 -12.29
N ILE A 24 -19.80 4.68 -12.83
CA ILE A 24 -19.47 3.44 -12.11
C ILE A 24 -17.97 3.38 -11.80
N LEU A 25 -17.11 3.73 -12.76
CA LEU A 25 -15.66 3.71 -12.58
C LEU A 25 -15.23 4.68 -11.46
N VAL A 26 -15.74 5.92 -11.50
CA VAL A 26 -15.43 6.94 -10.48
C VAL A 26 -15.95 6.55 -9.10
N ILE A 27 -17.19 6.04 -9.01
CA ILE A 27 -17.77 5.55 -7.75
C ILE A 27 -16.95 4.38 -7.20
N SER A 28 -16.52 3.46 -8.05
CA SER A 28 -15.71 2.29 -7.64
C SER A 28 -14.34 2.69 -7.12
N ILE A 29 -13.66 3.62 -7.79
CA ILE A 29 -12.37 4.16 -7.36
C ILE A 29 -12.52 4.91 -6.03
N LEU A 30 -13.52 5.79 -5.91
CA LEU A 30 -13.80 6.54 -4.67
C LEU A 30 -14.14 5.63 -3.50
N ALA A 31 -14.95 4.59 -3.72
CA ALA A 31 -15.30 3.62 -2.68
C ALA A 31 -14.05 2.85 -2.23
N PHE A 32 -13.20 2.43 -3.16
CA PHE A 32 -11.96 1.71 -2.85
C PHE A 32 -10.96 2.59 -2.09
N THR A 33 -10.69 3.81 -2.56
CA THR A 33 -9.75 4.72 -1.88
C THR A 33 -10.27 5.14 -0.50
N SER A 34 -11.57 5.37 -0.35
CA SER A 34 -12.19 5.68 0.94
C SER A 34 -12.06 4.49 1.92
N ALA A 35 -12.30 3.26 1.46
CA ALA A 35 -12.15 2.07 2.29
C ALA A 35 -10.69 1.87 2.76
N VAL A 36 -9.72 2.08 1.87
CA VAL A 36 -8.29 2.01 2.21
C VAL A 36 -7.92 3.10 3.21
N HIS A 37 -8.34 4.34 2.98
CA HIS A 37 -8.05 5.47 3.86
C HIS A 37 -8.66 5.29 5.26
N TYR A 38 -9.92 4.83 5.34
CA TYR A 38 -10.58 4.48 6.59
C TYR A 38 -9.82 3.39 7.35
N SER A 39 -9.40 2.33 6.66
CA SER A 39 -8.64 1.23 7.26
C SER A 39 -7.31 1.73 7.86
N GLN A 40 -6.59 2.58 7.12
CA GLN A 40 -5.35 3.19 7.58
C GLN A 40 -5.56 4.12 8.79
N GLN A 41 -6.55 5.01 8.73
CA GLN A 41 -6.87 5.91 9.86
C GLN A 41 -7.33 5.14 11.09
N LYS A 42 -8.19 4.13 10.92
CA LYS A 42 -8.65 3.25 11.99
C LYS A 42 -7.45 2.58 12.66
N LYS A 43 -6.56 1.97 11.88
CA LYS A 43 -5.37 1.29 12.40
C LYS A 43 -4.44 2.26 13.12
N ALA A 44 -4.19 3.44 12.56
CA ALA A 44 -3.34 4.47 13.19
C ALA A 44 -3.94 4.97 14.51
N LEU A 45 -5.26 5.15 14.58
CA LEU A 45 -5.96 5.56 15.80
C LEU A 45 -5.94 4.45 16.84
N GLU A 46 -6.14 3.19 16.45
CA GLU A 46 -6.02 2.02 17.33
C GLU A 46 -4.60 1.86 17.87
N GLU A 47 -3.56 2.00 17.03
CA GLU A 47 -2.16 1.96 17.46
C GLU A 47 -1.82 3.11 18.40
N LYS A 48 -2.25 4.34 18.08
CA LYS A 48 -2.07 5.49 18.94
C LYS A 48 -2.73 5.28 20.29
N LEU A 49 -4.00 4.89 20.32
CA LEU A 49 -4.75 4.64 21.56
C LEU A 49 -4.11 3.51 22.39
N ASN A 50 -3.73 2.40 21.76
CA ASN A 50 -3.05 1.29 22.43
C ASN A 50 -1.68 1.73 22.99
N SER A 51 -0.96 2.59 22.29
CA SER A 51 0.32 3.13 22.77
C SER A 51 0.15 4.08 23.96
N GLU A 52 -0.85 4.95 23.92
CA GLU A 52 -1.19 5.89 25.01
C GLU A 52 -1.62 5.15 26.28
N LEU A 53 -2.27 3.98 26.12
CA LEU A 53 -2.73 3.16 27.24
C LEU A 53 -1.65 2.20 27.78
N LYS A 54 -0.55 1.94 27.05
CA LYS A 54 0.47 0.97 27.47
C LYS A 54 1.19 1.37 28.77
N ALA A 55 1.77 2.58 28.80
CA ALA A 55 2.50 3.05 29.98
C ALA A 55 1.60 3.17 31.23
N PRO A 56 0.35 3.66 31.10
CA PRO A 56 -0.56 3.69 32.24
C PRO A 56 -1.06 2.31 32.72
N LEU A 57 -1.27 1.34 31.82
CA LEU A 57 -1.58 -0.05 32.20
C LEU A 57 -0.44 -0.69 33.01
N GLU A 58 0.80 -0.39 32.64
CA GLU A 58 1.98 -0.83 33.38
C GLU A 58 2.11 -0.12 34.75
N TYR A 59 1.78 1.17 34.83
CA TYR A 59 1.74 1.90 36.10
C TYR A 59 0.72 1.28 37.07
N VAL A 60 -0.48 0.98 36.58
CA VAL A 60 -1.54 0.33 37.37
C VAL A 60 -1.07 -1.00 37.96
N ASN A 61 -0.44 -1.85 37.15
CA ASN A 61 0.10 -3.12 37.65
C ASN A 61 1.21 -2.89 38.70
N THR A 62 2.03 -1.86 38.51
CA THR A 62 3.07 -1.48 39.48
C THR A 62 2.46 -1.03 40.80
N VAL A 63 1.41 -0.21 40.76
CA VAL A 63 0.66 0.22 41.96
C VAL A 63 0.11 -0.96 42.75
N VAL A 64 -0.51 -1.94 42.07
CA VAL A 64 -1.04 -3.13 42.75
C VAL A 64 0.08 -3.95 43.37
N LEU A 65 1.20 -4.10 42.66
CA LEU A 65 2.38 -4.77 43.15
C LEU A 65 3.02 -4.05 44.35
N ASP A 66 3.04 -2.72 44.34
CA ASP A 66 3.57 -1.90 45.43
C ASP A 66 2.74 -2.08 46.70
N LEU A 67 1.41 -2.05 46.58
CA LEU A 67 0.47 -2.32 47.68
C LEU A 67 0.69 -3.70 48.30
N GLU A 68 0.86 -4.71 47.46
CA GLU A 68 1.08 -6.08 47.91
C GLU A 68 2.44 -6.23 48.59
N ASN A 69 3.50 -5.63 48.03
CA ASN A 69 4.81 -5.66 48.65
C ASN A 69 4.84 -4.90 49.97
N LEU A 70 4.09 -3.81 50.09
CA LEU A 70 3.93 -3.08 51.34
C LEU A 70 3.17 -3.91 52.38
N SER A 71 2.06 -4.55 51.99
CA SER A 71 1.31 -5.52 52.79
C SER A 71 2.23 -6.63 53.33
N ARG A 72 2.99 -7.26 52.43
CA ARG A 72 3.96 -8.32 52.77
C ARG A 72 5.06 -7.82 53.68
N SER A 73 5.62 -6.64 53.41
CA SER A 73 6.67 -6.05 54.24
C SER A 73 6.18 -5.80 55.67
N MET A 74 4.95 -5.31 55.83
CA MET A 74 4.34 -5.13 57.15
C MET A 74 4.11 -6.46 57.87
N ILE A 75 3.64 -7.50 57.17
CA ILE A 75 3.50 -8.84 57.75
C ILE A 75 4.86 -9.38 58.18
N LEU A 76 5.88 -9.29 57.31
CA LEU A 76 7.24 -9.76 57.59
C LEU A 76 7.87 -9.04 58.78
N ILE A 77 7.69 -7.72 58.91
CA ILE A 77 8.16 -6.97 60.09
C ILE A 77 7.60 -7.59 61.38
N GLU A 78 6.30 -7.88 61.42
CA GLU A 78 5.68 -8.47 62.61
C GLU A 78 6.08 -9.94 62.80
N GLU A 79 6.25 -10.73 61.72
CA GLU A 79 6.81 -12.08 61.78
C GLU A 79 8.22 -12.07 62.39
N PHE A 80 9.10 -11.17 61.94
CA PHE A 80 10.45 -11.03 62.50
C PHE A 80 10.43 -10.61 63.97
N LYS A 81 9.56 -9.67 64.36
CA LYS A 81 9.38 -9.28 65.76
C LYS A 81 8.95 -10.48 66.62
N ILE A 82 8.01 -11.28 66.15
CA ILE A 82 7.53 -12.49 66.85
C ILE A 82 8.66 -13.52 66.95
N ARG A 83 9.33 -13.85 65.84
CA ARG A 83 10.44 -14.82 65.81
C ARG A 83 11.62 -14.41 66.67
N VAL A 84 12.02 -13.14 66.65
CA VAL A 84 13.10 -12.63 67.52
C VAL A 84 12.70 -12.75 68.98
N LYS A 85 11.44 -12.46 69.33
CA LYS A 85 10.91 -12.62 70.69
C LYS A 85 10.91 -14.10 71.14
N GLU A 86 10.51 -15.03 70.27
CA GLU A 86 10.53 -16.48 70.52
C GLU A 86 11.96 -17.04 70.62
N LYS A 87 12.83 -16.73 69.66
CA LYS A 87 14.23 -17.17 69.64
C LYS A 87 15.05 -16.58 70.77
N LYS A 88 14.79 -15.34 71.25
CA LYS A 88 15.45 -14.79 72.45
C LYS A 88 15.19 -15.66 73.70
N LYS A 89 14.03 -16.32 73.76
CA LYS A 89 13.64 -17.27 74.82
C LYS A 89 14.34 -18.63 74.68
N GLU A 90 14.70 -19.05 73.46
CA GLU A 90 15.46 -20.28 73.19
C GLU A 90 16.97 -20.07 73.29
N LEU A 91 17.48 -18.96 72.75
CA LEU A 91 18.89 -18.56 72.72
C LEU A 91 19.48 -18.30 74.10
N SER A 92 18.67 -17.92 75.09
CA SER A 92 19.13 -17.85 76.47
C SER A 92 19.68 -19.19 76.98
N LYS A 93 19.37 -20.31 76.32
CA LYS A 93 19.88 -21.66 76.64
C LYS A 93 21.22 -22.00 75.97
N PHE A 94 21.66 -21.25 74.94
CA PHE A 94 22.83 -21.61 74.10
C PHE A 94 23.95 -20.55 74.08
N LYS A 95 23.89 -19.55 74.97
CA LYS A 95 24.95 -18.53 75.09
C LYS A 95 26.24 -19.11 75.64
N ARG A 96 27.38 -18.84 74.98
CA ARG A 96 28.72 -19.08 75.56
C ARG A 96 29.32 -17.77 76.04
N THR A 97 29.78 -17.76 77.28
CA THR A 97 30.61 -16.68 77.81
C THR A 97 32.02 -16.84 77.27
N VAL A 98 32.45 -15.94 76.39
CA VAL A 98 33.84 -15.92 75.91
C VAL A 98 34.61 -14.90 76.75
N VAL A 99 35.69 -15.37 77.39
CA VAL A 99 36.60 -14.53 78.16
C VAL A 99 37.61 -13.94 77.20
N GLN A 100 37.51 -12.65 76.90
CA GLN A 100 38.52 -11.92 76.14
C GLN A 100 39.34 -11.06 77.11
N LYS A 101 40.68 -11.24 77.11
CA LYS A 101 41.59 -10.36 77.86
C LYS A 101 41.46 -8.94 77.28
N GLU A 102 41.34 -7.90 78.12
CA GLU A 102 41.37 -6.49 77.67
C GLU A 102 42.60 -6.26 76.76
N ALA A 103 42.38 -6.02 75.47
CA ALA A 103 43.41 -5.66 74.51
C ALA A 103 43.05 -4.32 73.85
N GLY A 104 43.98 -3.37 73.90
CA GLY A 104 43.81 -1.97 73.47
C GLY A 104 44.58 -0.99 74.37
N PHE A 105 44.48 0.31 74.09
CA PHE A 105 45.19 1.40 74.79
C PHE A 105 45.10 1.31 76.33
N LEU A 106 43.95 0.90 76.89
CA LEU A 106 43.74 0.67 78.32
C LEU A 106 44.51 -0.55 78.88
N GLY A 107 44.70 -1.61 78.07
CA GLY A 107 45.54 -2.76 78.41
C GLY A 107 47.04 -2.41 78.37
N ALA A 108 47.44 -1.55 77.43
CA ALA A 108 48.80 -1.02 77.32
C ALA A 108 49.15 -0.05 78.47
N LEU A 109 48.21 0.80 78.88
CA LEU A 109 48.36 1.70 80.04
C LEU A 109 48.47 0.94 81.37
N LYS A 110 47.72 -0.17 81.53
CA LYS A 110 47.83 -1.01 82.73
C LYS A 110 49.13 -1.84 82.76
N SER A 111 49.66 -2.27 81.62
CA SER A 111 51.01 -2.87 81.55
C SER A 111 52.10 -1.85 81.86
N PHE A 112 51.94 -0.58 81.46
CA PHE A 112 52.83 0.51 81.83
C PHE A 112 52.77 0.80 83.34
N GLY A 113 51.57 0.79 83.94
CA GLY A 113 51.40 0.93 85.40
C GLY A 113 52.08 -0.19 86.21
N GLN A 114 52.08 -1.43 85.70
CA GLN A 114 52.80 -2.55 86.33
C GLN A 114 54.32 -2.44 86.22
N SER A 115 54.85 -1.89 85.12
CA SER A 115 56.30 -1.62 84.99
C SER A 115 56.81 -0.50 85.90
N ILE A 116 55.90 0.23 86.58
CA ILE A 116 56.21 1.34 87.51
C ILE A 116 55.72 1.01 88.94
N GLY A 117 55.37 -0.26 89.22
CA GLY A 117 55.09 -0.74 90.58
C GLY A 117 53.66 -0.51 91.11
N LEU A 118 52.70 -0.13 90.25
CA LEU A 118 51.29 0.02 90.66
C LEU A 118 50.53 -1.32 90.53
N ASN A 119 49.90 -1.75 91.62
CA ASN A 119 49.21 -3.04 91.70
C ASN A 119 47.77 -2.92 91.19
N VAL A 120 47.54 -3.17 89.89
CA VAL A 120 46.22 -3.04 89.25
C VAL A 120 45.63 -4.42 88.92
N LYS A 121 44.47 -4.77 89.51
CA LYS A 121 43.75 -6.02 89.22
C LYS A 121 43.18 -6.04 87.80
N ARG A 122 43.39 -7.13 87.06
CA ARG A 122 42.74 -7.38 85.76
C ARG A 122 41.24 -7.66 85.98
N GLY A 123 40.39 -6.88 85.32
CA GLY A 123 38.97 -7.22 85.17
C GLY A 123 38.80 -8.11 83.94
N ASN A 124 38.12 -9.25 84.08
CA ASN A 124 37.65 -10.00 82.93
C ASN A 124 36.43 -9.28 82.34
N VAL A 125 36.43 -8.97 81.05
CA VAL A 125 35.24 -8.48 80.36
C VAL A 125 34.45 -9.70 79.88
N TYR A 126 33.29 -9.93 80.50
CA TYR A 126 32.39 -11.01 80.12
C TYR A 126 31.58 -10.57 78.89
N ARG A 127 31.86 -11.15 77.72
CA ARG A 127 31.02 -10.97 76.54
C ARG A 127 30.29 -12.29 76.25
N SER A 128 28.97 -12.24 76.31
CA SER A 128 28.13 -13.32 75.81
C SER A 128 28.24 -13.31 74.28
N VAL A 129 28.73 -14.39 73.68
CA VAL A 129 28.85 -14.51 72.21
C VAL A 129 27.85 -15.56 71.75
N ASP A 130 27.03 -15.19 70.77
CA ASP A 130 26.01 -16.05 70.18
C ASP A 130 26.64 -17.22 69.41
N THR A 131 25.96 -18.37 69.35
CA THR A 131 26.38 -19.52 68.56
C THR A 131 26.15 -19.29 67.07
N TYR A 132 26.91 -20.03 66.24
CA TYR A 132 26.94 -19.89 64.77
C TYR A 132 25.57 -19.93 64.09
N PHE A 133 24.56 -20.59 64.68
CA PHE A 133 23.24 -20.84 64.08
C PHE A 133 22.17 -19.79 64.38
N THR A 134 22.54 -18.63 64.92
CA THR A 134 21.54 -17.63 65.28
C THR A 134 21.97 -16.23 64.93
N ARG A 135 21.42 -15.73 63.83
CA ARG A 135 20.89 -14.37 63.81
C ARG A 135 19.73 -14.33 62.80
N TYR A 136 18.52 -14.11 63.30
CA TYR A 136 17.48 -13.43 62.52
C TYR A 136 17.75 -11.93 62.65
N LEU A 137 17.19 -11.09 61.76
CA LEU A 137 17.39 -9.63 61.76
C LEU A 137 17.45 -9.06 63.18
N SER A 138 18.51 -8.32 63.50
CA SER A 138 18.65 -7.68 64.81
C SER A 138 17.56 -6.64 65.04
N GLU A 139 17.28 -6.32 66.31
CA GLU A 139 16.30 -5.29 66.68
C GLU A 139 16.57 -3.96 65.95
N LYS A 140 17.85 -3.63 65.67
CA LYS A 140 18.24 -2.46 64.86
C LYS A 140 17.82 -2.59 63.39
N GLU A 141 18.09 -3.74 62.76
CA GLU A 141 17.73 -4.00 61.36
C GLU A 141 16.21 -4.06 61.17
N ILE A 142 15.47 -4.62 62.14
CA ILE A 142 14.00 -4.59 62.15
C ILE A 142 13.49 -3.16 62.23
N LYS A 143 14.08 -2.32 63.10
CA LYS A 143 13.66 -0.92 63.24
C LYS A 143 13.97 -0.09 62.00
N GLU A 144 15.11 -0.35 61.37
CA GLU A 144 15.49 0.26 60.09
C GLU A 144 14.52 -0.15 58.97
N PHE A 145 14.20 -1.44 58.88
CA PHE A 145 13.20 -1.95 57.95
C PHE A 145 11.82 -1.34 58.18
N GLU A 146 11.36 -1.29 59.44
CA GLU A 146 10.10 -0.67 59.83
C GLU A 146 10.07 0.82 59.47
N THR A 147 11.19 1.51 59.65
CA THR A 147 11.32 2.92 59.26
C THR A 147 11.22 3.09 57.75
N ASN A 148 11.88 2.24 56.97
CA ASN A 148 11.84 2.28 55.51
C ASN A 148 10.42 2.00 54.98
N VAL A 149 9.76 0.96 55.49
CA VAL A 149 8.36 0.62 55.12
C VAL A 149 7.40 1.73 55.53
N ARG A 150 7.59 2.33 56.71
CA ARG A 150 6.77 3.45 57.17
C ARG A 150 6.99 4.72 56.33
N ASN A 151 8.20 4.94 55.81
CA ASN A 151 8.52 6.07 54.96
C ASN A 151 7.87 5.99 53.57
N GLU A 152 7.53 4.79 53.09
CA GLU A 152 6.77 4.57 51.86
C GLU A 152 5.25 4.79 52.09
N LEU A 153 4.76 4.67 53.33
CA LEU A 153 3.38 5.01 53.72
C LEU A 153 3.19 6.53 53.88
N ARG A 154 3.05 7.23 52.75
CA ARG A 154 2.80 8.68 52.71
C ARG A 154 1.43 9.03 52.13
N LYS A 155 0.87 10.13 52.61
CA LYS A 155 -0.31 10.79 52.04
C LYS A 155 0.07 11.46 50.72
N GLU A 156 -0.95 11.85 49.93
CA GLU A 156 -0.82 12.58 48.66
C GLU A 156 0.10 13.82 48.74
N THR A 157 0.06 14.52 49.87
CA THR A 157 0.89 15.72 50.12
C THR A 157 2.36 15.40 50.45
N GLY A 158 2.75 14.13 50.43
CA GLY A 158 4.07 13.66 50.88
C GLY A 158 4.22 13.55 52.40
N ALA A 159 3.18 13.90 53.17
CA ALA A 159 3.17 13.79 54.63
C ALA A 159 3.18 12.32 55.09
N PRO A 160 3.84 11.98 56.21
CA PRO A 160 3.84 10.62 56.75
C PRO A 160 2.44 10.17 57.17
N ILE A 161 2.20 8.85 57.17
CA ILE A 161 0.97 8.25 57.69
C ILE A 161 0.71 8.63 59.16
N ASP A 162 -0.54 8.95 59.49
CA ASP A 162 -0.95 9.26 60.86
C ASP A 162 -0.79 8.01 61.74
N ALA A 163 -0.29 8.20 62.97
CA ALA A 163 -0.03 7.09 63.89
C ALA A 163 -1.26 6.17 64.14
N PRO A 164 -2.49 6.68 64.37
CA PRO A 164 -3.65 5.82 64.58
C PRO A 164 -4.02 4.95 63.37
N VAL A 165 -3.83 5.48 62.16
CA VAL A 165 -4.09 4.76 60.91
C VAL A 165 -3.04 3.67 60.72
N TYR A 166 -1.77 4.01 60.95
CA TYR A 166 -0.67 3.05 60.92
C TYR A 166 -0.87 1.90 61.90
N ASP A 167 -1.23 2.19 63.15
CA ASP A 167 -1.44 1.16 64.18
C ASP A 167 -2.59 0.21 63.83
N LYS A 168 -3.66 0.72 63.21
CA LYS A 168 -4.77 -0.11 62.73
C LYS A 168 -4.33 -1.08 61.63
N ILE A 169 -3.55 -0.60 60.66
CA ILE A 169 -3.00 -1.42 59.57
C ILE A 169 -2.01 -2.45 60.14
N ARG A 170 -1.13 -2.01 61.04
CA ARG A 170 -0.16 -2.85 61.74
C ARG A 170 -0.81 -3.96 62.55
N SER A 171 -1.90 -3.70 63.26
CA SER A 171 -2.63 -4.73 64.02
C SER A 171 -3.19 -5.85 63.13
N VAL A 172 -3.62 -5.53 61.91
CA VAL A 172 -4.03 -6.53 60.92
C VAL A 172 -2.83 -7.35 60.45
N ALA A 173 -1.70 -6.69 60.17
CA ALA A 173 -0.46 -7.37 59.80
C ALA A 173 0.04 -8.32 60.91
N GLU A 174 -0.01 -7.91 62.18
CA GLU A 174 0.38 -8.72 63.34
C GLU A 174 -0.50 -9.99 63.47
N LYS A 175 -1.82 -9.85 63.38
CA LYS A 175 -2.74 -11.00 63.41
C LYS A 175 -2.49 -11.96 62.25
N THR A 176 -2.16 -11.42 61.08
CA THR A 176 -1.85 -12.19 59.87
C THR A 176 -0.52 -12.95 60.04
N ALA A 177 0.50 -12.28 60.56
CA ALA A 177 1.81 -12.86 60.89
C ALA A 177 1.67 -14.03 61.88
N LEU A 178 0.89 -13.87 62.94
CA LEU A 178 0.62 -14.94 63.91
C LEU A 178 -0.04 -16.16 63.27
N ALA A 179 -1.00 -15.96 62.37
CA ALA A 179 -1.66 -17.06 61.67
C ALA A 179 -0.69 -17.80 60.72
N ARG A 180 0.17 -17.06 60.00
CA ARG A 180 1.22 -17.64 59.14
C ARG A 180 2.23 -18.45 59.94
N LEU A 181 2.78 -17.87 61.01
CA LEU A 181 3.73 -18.56 61.88
C LEU A 181 3.10 -19.80 62.54
N SER A 182 1.82 -19.75 62.89
CA SER A 182 1.12 -20.94 63.41
C SER A 182 1.04 -22.08 62.40
N ALA A 183 0.77 -21.78 61.12
CA ALA A 183 0.76 -22.78 60.06
C ALA A 183 2.18 -23.32 59.77
N GLU A 184 3.17 -22.43 59.73
CA GLU A 184 4.57 -22.78 59.50
C GLU A 184 5.13 -23.65 60.63
N ASN A 185 4.92 -23.27 61.89
CA ASN A 185 5.37 -24.04 63.05
C ASN A 185 4.70 -25.42 63.09
N ALA A 186 3.43 -25.54 62.68
CA ALA A 186 2.75 -26.82 62.56
C ALA A 186 3.41 -27.70 61.48
N ARG A 187 3.79 -27.14 60.32
CA ARG A 187 4.51 -27.85 59.26
C ARG A 187 5.91 -28.27 59.69
N SER A 188 6.70 -27.36 60.26
CA SER A 188 8.03 -27.67 60.79
C SER A 188 7.97 -28.77 61.83
N ARG A 189 6.95 -28.77 62.69
CA ARG A 189 6.76 -29.81 63.69
C ARG A 189 6.39 -31.16 63.07
N ILE A 190 5.62 -31.17 61.97
CA ILE A 190 5.34 -32.40 61.21
C ILE A 190 6.64 -32.97 60.65
N ASP A 191 7.49 -32.14 60.04
CA ASP A 191 8.78 -32.58 59.49
C ASP A 191 9.70 -33.16 60.59
N GLU A 192 9.78 -32.49 61.74
CA GLU A 192 10.51 -33.01 62.91
C GLU A 192 9.95 -34.35 63.39
N ILE A 193 8.62 -34.46 63.49
CA ILE A 193 7.95 -35.70 63.89
C ILE A 193 8.24 -36.82 62.88
N GLU A 194 8.23 -36.54 61.57
CA GLU A 194 8.55 -37.54 60.55
C GLU A 194 10.00 -38.02 60.65
N ASP A 195 10.96 -37.12 60.91
CA ASP A 195 12.35 -37.48 61.16
C ASP A 195 12.52 -38.28 62.48
N GLU A 196 11.82 -37.90 63.54
CA GLU A 196 11.79 -38.64 64.82
C GLU A 196 11.22 -40.05 64.63
N ILE A 197 10.09 -40.19 63.92
CA ILE A 197 9.48 -41.48 63.60
C ILE A 197 10.43 -42.34 62.79
N LYS A 198 11.08 -41.78 61.75
CA LYS A 198 12.04 -42.51 60.92
C LYS A 198 13.23 -43.02 61.72
N ASN A 199 13.74 -42.22 62.67
CA ASN A 199 14.80 -42.65 63.57
C ASN A 199 14.32 -43.78 64.50
N ILE A 200 13.11 -43.68 65.05
CA ILE A 200 12.50 -44.72 65.88
C ILE A 200 12.31 -46.03 65.08
N GLU A 201 11.90 -45.94 63.82
CA GLU A 201 11.74 -47.10 62.92
C GLU A 201 13.08 -47.80 62.66
N VAL A 202 14.16 -47.03 62.45
CA VAL A 202 15.52 -47.57 62.31
C VAL A 202 15.98 -48.28 63.59
N GLU A 203 15.68 -47.73 64.77
CA GLU A 203 16.00 -48.37 66.05
C GLU A 203 15.16 -49.64 66.30
N LEU A 204 13.89 -49.66 65.90
CA LEU A 204 12.98 -50.81 66.02
C LEU A 204 13.39 -52.00 65.13
N LEU A 205 14.14 -51.77 64.06
CA LEU A 205 14.65 -52.79 63.14
C LEU A 205 15.92 -53.50 63.65
N LYS A 206 16.52 -53.07 64.77
CA LYS A 206 17.72 -53.71 65.33
C LYS A 206 17.39 -55.08 65.97
N PRO A 207 18.13 -56.16 65.62
CA PRO A 207 17.81 -57.51 66.07
C PRO A 207 17.99 -57.76 67.58
N ASP A 208 18.83 -56.99 68.27
CA ASP A 208 19.18 -57.17 69.70
C ASP A 208 18.44 -56.22 70.66
N LEU A 209 17.26 -55.72 70.29
CA LEU A 209 16.56 -54.70 71.06
C LEU A 209 15.79 -55.28 72.26
N ASP A 210 16.07 -54.77 73.48
CA ASP A 210 15.38 -55.13 74.72
C ASP A 210 13.84 -54.99 74.58
N PRO A 211 13.04 -56.01 74.96
CA PRO A 211 11.57 -55.97 74.93
C PRO A 211 10.94 -54.75 75.60
N LYS A 212 11.54 -54.23 76.69
CA LYS A 212 11.06 -53.01 77.36
C LYS A 212 11.25 -51.77 76.48
N LYS A 213 12.43 -51.62 75.86
CA LYS A 213 12.72 -50.50 74.94
C LYS A 213 11.86 -50.55 73.69
N LYS A 214 11.60 -51.75 73.15
CA LYS A 214 10.70 -51.95 72.01
C LYS A 214 9.27 -51.44 72.30
N LYS A 215 8.75 -51.70 73.50
CA LYS A 215 7.44 -51.21 73.94
C LYS A 215 7.42 -49.67 74.11
N THR A 216 8.50 -49.09 74.64
CA THR A 216 8.64 -47.62 74.77
C THR A 216 8.66 -46.94 73.40
N PHE A 217 9.51 -47.42 72.47
CA PHE A 217 9.58 -46.86 71.12
C PHE A 217 8.27 -46.97 70.33
N SER A 218 7.53 -48.07 70.48
CA SER A 218 6.21 -48.22 69.86
C SER A 218 5.18 -47.23 70.44
N SER A 219 5.21 -46.99 71.76
CA SER A 219 4.35 -46.01 72.42
C SER A 219 4.69 -44.57 72.04
N ASP A 220 5.99 -44.25 71.91
CA ASP A 220 6.45 -42.93 71.50
C ASP A 220 6.06 -42.65 70.04
N LYS A 221 6.17 -43.65 69.15
CA LYS A 221 5.69 -43.57 67.76
C LYS A 221 4.20 -43.25 67.69
N GLU A 222 3.34 -43.97 68.43
CA GLU A 222 1.88 -43.71 68.44
C GLU A 222 1.54 -42.29 68.94
N LYS A 223 2.27 -41.80 69.95
CA LYS A 223 2.08 -40.45 70.48
C LYS A 223 2.46 -39.39 69.45
N LEU A 224 3.59 -39.58 68.77
CA LEU A 224 4.07 -38.71 67.70
C LEU A 224 3.11 -38.70 66.49
N GLU A 225 2.57 -39.85 66.09
CA GLU A 225 1.57 -39.93 65.02
C GLU A 225 0.27 -39.18 65.36
N LYS A 226 -0.16 -39.20 66.64
CA LYS A 226 -1.33 -38.45 67.11
C LYS A 226 -1.08 -36.94 67.12
N GLU A 227 0.12 -36.52 67.52
CA GLU A 227 0.56 -35.13 67.49
C GLU A 227 0.61 -34.61 66.04
N ARG A 228 1.20 -35.39 65.13
CA ARG A 228 1.22 -35.11 63.69
C ARG A 228 -0.18 -34.87 63.13
N LYS A 229 -1.13 -35.79 63.37
CA LYS A 229 -2.52 -35.64 62.90
C LYS A 229 -3.21 -34.39 63.44
N THR A 230 -2.85 -33.96 64.65
CA THR A 230 -3.39 -32.74 65.25
C THR A 230 -2.81 -31.49 64.59
N ALA A 231 -1.51 -31.48 64.30
CA ALA A 231 -0.85 -30.42 63.55
C ALA A 231 -1.35 -30.34 62.10
N GLU A 232 -1.56 -31.47 61.42
CA GLU A 232 -2.13 -31.53 60.06
C GLU A 232 -3.53 -30.89 59.99
N ARG A 233 -4.35 -31.07 61.03
CA ARG A 233 -5.71 -30.49 61.10
C ARG A 233 -5.74 -28.99 61.37
N SER A 234 -4.71 -28.42 62.01
CA SER A 234 -4.67 -26.98 62.34
C SER A 234 -4.16 -26.12 61.18
N ILE A 235 -3.37 -26.70 60.26
CA ILE A 235 -2.81 -25.99 59.10
C ILE A 235 -3.89 -25.29 58.25
N PRO A 236 -4.98 -25.96 57.79
CA PRO A 236 -5.97 -25.31 56.94
C PRO A 236 -6.68 -24.12 57.60
N ASP A 237 -6.94 -24.17 58.91
CA ASP A 237 -7.59 -23.08 59.63
C ASP A 237 -6.65 -21.87 59.77
N SER A 238 -5.39 -22.11 60.12
CA SER A 238 -4.36 -21.06 60.18
C SER A 238 -4.09 -20.43 58.81
N GLU A 239 -4.05 -21.22 57.74
CA GLU A 239 -3.92 -20.71 56.36
C GLU A 239 -5.12 -19.87 55.93
N LYS A 240 -6.34 -20.30 56.26
CA LYS A 240 -7.56 -19.54 55.97
C LYS A 240 -7.55 -18.19 56.69
N LYS A 241 -7.12 -18.16 57.96
CA LYS A 241 -6.96 -16.92 58.74
C LYS A 241 -5.89 -16.01 58.15
N ALA A 242 -4.75 -16.56 57.72
CA ALA A 242 -3.69 -15.80 57.06
C ALA A 242 -4.20 -15.16 55.75
N ALA A 243 -4.84 -15.92 54.87
CA ALA A 243 -5.38 -15.42 53.61
C ALA A 243 -6.46 -14.33 53.81
N ALA A 244 -7.33 -14.49 54.83
CA ALA A 244 -8.30 -13.47 55.19
C ALA A 244 -7.64 -12.18 55.72
N GLY A 245 -6.57 -12.32 56.50
CA GLY A 245 -5.76 -11.23 57.02
C GLY A 245 -5.06 -10.43 55.89
N GLU A 246 -4.42 -11.12 54.95
CA GLU A 246 -3.81 -10.54 53.75
C GLU A 246 -4.83 -9.75 52.92
N THR A 247 -6.01 -10.32 52.67
CA THR A 247 -7.10 -9.62 51.97
C THR A 247 -7.49 -8.33 52.71
N SER A 248 -7.60 -8.40 54.04
CA SER A 248 -8.01 -7.27 54.87
C SER A 248 -6.94 -6.17 54.90
N LEU A 249 -5.67 -6.56 54.91
CA LEU A 249 -4.52 -5.66 54.87
C LEU A 249 -4.43 -4.93 53.52
N ALA A 250 -4.57 -5.66 52.42
CA ALA A 250 -4.61 -5.08 51.07
C ALA A 250 -5.75 -4.04 50.94
N LYS A 251 -6.96 -4.35 51.43
CA LYS A 251 -8.09 -3.40 51.46
C LYS A 251 -7.82 -2.17 52.32
N ALA A 252 -7.13 -2.33 53.46
CA ALA A 252 -6.79 -1.21 54.33
C ALA A 252 -5.77 -0.26 53.66
N LEU A 253 -4.74 -0.81 53.02
CA LEU A 253 -3.75 -0.05 52.26
C LEU A 253 -4.37 0.63 51.04
N GLN A 254 -5.27 -0.05 50.33
CA GLN A 254 -6.02 0.54 49.23
C GLN A 254 -6.80 1.78 49.67
N ASN A 255 -7.56 1.69 50.76
CA ASN A 255 -8.34 2.82 51.26
C ASN A 255 -7.45 4.01 51.63
N PHE A 256 -6.23 3.74 52.10
CA PHE A 256 -5.25 4.77 52.42
C PHE A 256 -4.72 5.50 51.17
N PHE A 257 -4.40 4.78 50.10
CA PHE A 257 -3.80 5.36 48.88
C PHE A 257 -4.79 5.76 47.78
N ARG A 258 -6.10 5.68 48.05
CA ARG A 258 -7.15 5.81 47.02
C ARG A 258 -7.06 7.09 46.19
N GLY A 259 -6.77 8.25 46.78
CA GLY A 259 -6.67 9.49 46.03
C GLY A 259 -5.29 9.70 45.37
N SER A 260 -4.19 9.24 45.98
CA SER A 260 -2.85 9.22 45.34
C SER A 260 -2.86 8.52 43.99
N TYR A 261 -3.63 7.44 43.85
CA TYR A 261 -3.75 6.72 42.57
C TYR A 261 -4.58 7.48 41.54
N LYS A 262 -5.61 8.21 41.97
CA LYS A 262 -6.40 9.05 41.07
C LYS A 262 -5.52 10.14 40.47
N ASP A 263 -4.69 10.78 41.28
CA ASP A 263 -3.77 11.82 40.83
C ASP A 263 -2.63 11.24 40.00
N GLY A 264 -2.09 10.08 40.39
CA GLY A 264 -1.06 9.35 39.62
C GLY A 264 -1.54 8.95 38.22
N ILE A 265 -2.74 8.39 38.12
CA ILE A 265 -3.38 8.05 36.84
C ILE A 265 -3.62 9.33 36.01
N SER A 266 -4.13 10.40 36.63
CA SER A 266 -4.33 11.69 35.96
C SER A 266 -3.02 12.28 35.41
N SER A 267 -1.93 12.19 36.18
CA SER A 267 -0.61 12.72 35.80
C SER A 267 0.01 12.00 34.59
N LEU A 268 -0.41 10.76 34.33
CA LEU A 268 0.00 9.97 33.17
C LEU A 268 -0.85 10.24 31.92
N GLY A 269 -1.72 11.25 31.96
CA GLY A 269 -2.61 11.59 30.86
C GLY A 269 -3.82 10.66 30.73
N LEU A 270 -4.01 9.71 31.65
CA LEU A 270 -5.25 8.95 31.70
C LEU A 270 -6.33 9.75 32.42
N LEU A 271 -7.53 9.69 31.86
CA LEU A 271 -8.74 10.13 32.52
C LEU A 271 -9.17 9.05 33.54
N PRO A 272 -9.06 9.27 34.87
CA PRO A 272 -9.35 8.24 35.87
C PRO A 272 -10.80 7.76 35.84
N ASP A 273 -11.68 8.53 35.21
CA ASP A 273 -13.09 8.20 34.97
C ASP A 273 -13.31 7.32 33.75
N LYS A 274 -12.28 6.96 32.97
CA LYS A 274 -12.39 6.00 31.86
C LYS A 274 -11.87 4.61 32.21
N ILE A 275 -11.29 4.42 33.39
CA ILE A 275 -10.63 3.16 33.76
C ILE A 275 -11.08 2.71 35.15
N ARG A 276 -11.35 1.41 35.28
CA ARG A 276 -11.58 0.76 36.58
C ARG A 276 -10.76 -0.52 36.67
N ILE A 277 -10.17 -0.77 37.83
CA ILE A 277 -9.27 -1.90 38.03
C ILE A 277 -9.78 -2.72 39.20
N LEU A 278 -9.96 -4.00 38.96
CA LEU A 278 -10.33 -4.99 39.97
C LEU A 278 -9.16 -5.97 40.08
N ALA A 279 -8.75 -6.33 41.28
CA ALA A 279 -7.81 -7.41 41.49
C ALA A 279 -8.49 -8.55 42.23
N TYR A 280 -8.15 -9.76 41.84
CA TYR A 280 -8.66 -10.99 42.42
C TYR A 280 -7.48 -11.86 42.83
N ASP A 281 -7.62 -12.57 43.94
CA ASP A 281 -6.69 -13.63 44.30
C ASP A 281 -6.89 -14.88 43.42
N ARG A 282 -6.05 -15.89 43.64
CA ARG A 282 -6.09 -17.16 42.88
C ARG A 282 -7.38 -17.96 43.03
N VAL A 283 -8.18 -17.67 44.06
CA VAL A 283 -9.42 -18.39 44.37
C VAL A 283 -10.64 -17.59 43.87
N GLY A 284 -10.40 -16.49 43.15
CA GLY A 284 -11.45 -15.63 42.59
C GLY A 284 -12.06 -14.66 43.59
N LYS A 285 -11.46 -14.48 44.77
CA LYS A 285 -11.92 -13.50 45.74
C LYS A 285 -11.32 -12.13 45.42
N GLN A 286 -12.17 -11.12 45.34
CA GLN A 286 -11.75 -9.76 45.05
C GLN A 286 -10.91 -9.16 46.20
N THR A 287 -9.66 -8.81 45.90
CA THR A 287 -8.70 -8.20 46.82
C THR A 287 -8.63 -6.69 46.67
N LEU A 288 -8.85 -6.17 45.45
CA LEU A 288 -8.82 -4.74 45.13
C LEU A 288 -9.99 -4.37 44.23
N ASP A 289 -10.54 -3.18 44.44
CA ASP A 289 -11.37 -2.48 43.44
C ASP A 289 -11.15 -1.00 43.59
N THR A 290 -10.43 -0.40 42.65
CA THR A 290 -10.03 1.01 42.72
C THR A 290 -11.21 1.93 42.98
N GLY A 291 -12.43 1.51 42.62
CA GLY A 291 -13.65 2.28 42.81
C GLY A 291 -13.60 3.62 42.07
N LEU A 292 -12.68 3.74 41.11
CA LEU A 292 -12.67 4.81 40.13
C LEU A 292 -14.01 4.76 39.41
N LEU A 293 -14.76 5.85 39.57
CA LEU A 293 -16.10 6.01 39.03
C LEU A 293 -15.96 6.70 37.68
N PHE A 294 -16.39 6.01 36.65
CA PHE A 294 -16.86 6.68 35.45
C PHE A 294 -17.94 7.69 35.86
N LEU A 295 -17.71 8.99 35.67
CA LEU A 295 -18.61 10.05 36.13
C LEU A 295 -20.08 9.84 35.67
N GLN A 296 -20.29 9.08 34.59
CA GLN A 296 -21.60 8.76 34.03
C GLN A 296 -21.92 7.25 33.88
N SER A 297 -21.17 6.33 34.51
CA SER A 297 -21.29 4.88 34.23
C SER A 297 -21.43 3.95 35.44
N SER A 298 -21.64 4.47 36.65
CA SER A 298 -21.84 3.63 37.84
C SER A 298 -22.99 2.61 37.71
N GLY A 299 -24.02 2.90 36.91
CA GLY A 299 -25.09 1.96 36.56
C GLY A 299 -24.77 1.02 35.39
N THR A 300 -24.13 1.51 34.32
CA THR A 300 -23.86 0.73 33.11
C THR A 300 -22.66 -0.20 33.26
N ALA A 301 -21.59 0.23 33.93
CA ALA A 301 -20.46 -0.64 34.25
C ALA A 301 -20.85 -1.74 35.26
N LYS A 302 -21.80 -1.48 36.17
CA LYS A 302 -22.39 -2.55 37.00
C LYS A 302 -23.15 -3.57 36.15
N LYS A 303 -23.80 -3.15 35.06
CA LYS A 303 -24.45 -4.07 34.12
C LYS A 303 -23.43 -4.95 33.38
N LEU A 304 -22.26 -4.42 33.01
CA LEU A 304 -21.15 -5.21 32.46
C LEU A 304 -20.74 -6.33 33.41
N LEU A 305 -20.54 -6.01 34.70
CA LEU A 305 -20.19 -7.00 35.73
C LEU A 305 -21.28 -8.05 35.98
N SER A 306 -22.50 -7.83 35.48
CA SER A 306 -23.60 -8.79 35.56
C SER A 306 -23.88 -9.54 34.25
N LEU A 307 -23.11 -9.27 33.18
CA LEU A 307 -23.29 -9.99 31.92
C LEU A 307 -22.87 -11.47 32.08
N PRO A 308 -23.68 -12.44 31.63
CA PRO A 308 -23.33 -13.85 31.72
C PRO A 308 -22.00 -14.20 31.02
N GLU A 309 -21.76 -13.61 29.84
CA GLU A 309 -20.53 -13.80 29.05
C GLU A 309 -19.30 -13.29 29.81
N PHE A 310 -19.41 -12.12 30.43
CA PHE A 310 -18.35 -11.55 31.25
C PHE A 310 -18.08 -12.40 32.49
N GLU A 311 -19.12 -12.86 33.19
CA GLU A 311 -18.97 -13.71 34.36
C GLU A 311 -18.34 -15.08 34.03
N GLN A 312 -18.72 -15.68 32.89
CA GLN A 312 -18.11 -16.91 32.40
C GLN A 312 -16.63 -16.70 32.03
N SER A 313 -16.33 -15.60 31.33
CA SER A 313 -14.97 -15.22 30.98
C SER A 313 -14.10 -15.01 32.23
N ARG A 314 -14.62 -14.27 33.22
CA ARG A 314 -13.96 -14.05 34.51
C ARG A 314 -13.75 -15.35 35.28
N ALA A 315 -14.76 -16.22 35.36
CA ALA A 315 -14.67 -17.50 36.07
C ALA A 315 -13.59 -18.42 35.48
N SER A 316 -13.38 -18.37 34.15
CA SER A 316 -12.35 -19.15 33.46
C SER A 316 -10.92 -18.83 33.92
N LEU A 317 -10.66 -17.66 34.52
CA LEU A 317 -9.34 -17.31 35.08
C LEU A 317 -8.95 -18.14 36.29
N PHE A 318 -9.95 -18.61 37.04
CA PHE A 318 -9.76 -19.28 38.33
C PHE A 318 -10.02 -20.79 38.25
N GLY A 319 -10.19 -21.33 37.03
CA GLY A 319 -10.31 -22.77 36.82
C GLY A 319 -9.02 -23.51 37.16
N GLU A 320 -9.10 -24.83 37.38
CA GLU A 320 -7.94 -25.71 37.61
C GLU A 320 -7.12 -25.98 36.32
N THR A 321 -6.94 -24.97 35.48
CA THR A 321 -6.14 -25.03 34.24
C THR A 321 -4.68 -24.67 34.52
N ASP A 322 -3.77 -25.07 33.63
CA ASP A 322 -2.38 -24.62 33.65
C ASP A 322 -2.34 -23.08 33.63
N VAL A 323 -1.56 -22.49 34.54
CA VAL A 323 -1.37 -21.04 34.65
C VAL A 323 -0.90 -20.45 33.31
N LEU A 324 -0.02 -21.15 32.60
CA LEU A 324 0.49 -20.70 31.31
C LEU A 324 -0.57 -20.72 30.22
N GLU A 325 -1.38 -21.77 30.18
CA GLU A 325 -2.49 -21.86 29.23
C GLU A 325 -3.54 -20.78 29.51
N THR A 326 -3.84 -20.53 30.78
CA THR A 326 -4.76 -19.46 31.21
C THR A 326 -4.22 -18.09 30.77
N ILE A 327 -2.93 -17.82 31.01
CA ILE A 327 -2.29 -16.56 30.59
C ILE A 327 -2.29 -16.42 29.07
N ARG A 328 -1.99 -17.50 28.33
CA ARG A 328 -1.97 -17.50 26.87
C ARG A 328 -3.35 -17.20 26.30
N ASN A 329 -4.37 -17.92 26.80
CA ASN A 329 -5.76 -17.79 26.33
C ASN A 329 -6.37 -16.43 26.70
N LYS A 330 -5.85 -15.77 27.75
CA LYS A 330 -6.33 -14.46 28.24
C LYS A 330 -5.36 -13.31 27.97
N SER A 331 -4.46 -13.49 27.00
CA SER A 331 -3.46 -12.47 26.65
C SER A 331 -4.04 -11.31 25.83
N GLU A 332 -5.11 -11.57 25.07
CA GLU A 332 -5.80 -10.57 24.26
C GLU A 332 -6.92 -9.85 25.03
N PRO A 333 -7.14 -8.54 24.77
CA PRO A 333 -8.28 -7.81 25.33
C PRO A 333 -9.63 -8.34 24.82
N GLU A 334 -10.64 -8.35 25.70
CA GLU A 334 -12.01 -8.71 25.35
C GLU A 334 -12.89 -7.46 25.24
N ALA A 335 -13.67 -7.34 24.16
CA ALA A 335 -14.56 -6.20 23.93
C ALA A 335 -16.00 -6.52 24.32
N TYR A 336 -16.65 -5.60 25.03
CA TYR A 336 -18.03 -5.72 25.49
C TYR A 336 -18.82 -4.45 25.16
N GLU A 337 -20.07 -4.59 24.75
CA GLU A 337 -20.97 -3.46 24.53
C GLU A 337 -22.15 -3.51 25.50
N VAL A 338 -22.30 -2.46 26.32
CA VAL A 338 -23.35 -2.38 27.35
C VAL A 338 -23.98 -1.01 27.35
N GLY A 339 -25.28 -0.93 27.05
CA GLY A 339 -26.03 0.33 27.11
C GLY A 339 -25.46 1.44 26.21
N GLY A 340 -24.99 1.09 25.01
CA GLY A 340 -24.39 2.03 24.05
C GLY A 340 -22.98 2.51 24.40
N ARG A 341 -22.34 1.89 25.40
CA ARG A 341 -20.93 2.08 25.74
C ARG A 341 -20.12 0.86 25.32
N GLN A 342 -18.90 1.10 24.84
CA GLN A 342 -17.96 0.03 24.50
C GLN A 342 -16.87 -0.03 25.57
N TYR A 343 -16.75 -1.19 26.19
CA TYR A 343 -15.75 -1.48 27.20
C TYR A 343 -14.75 -2.49 26.65
N GLU A 344 -13.48 -2.26 26.93
CA GLU A 344 -12.43 -3.24 26.72
C GLU A 344 -11.96 -3.76 28.09
N VAL A 345 -11.80 -5.07 28.17
CA VAL A 345 -11.47 -5.80 29.38
C VAL A 345 -10.16 -6.52 29.18
N VAL A 346 -9.15 -6.14 29.97
CA VAL A 346 -7.81 -6.73 29.91
C VAL A 346 -7.55 -7.51 31.17
N PHE A 347 -7.23 -8.78 31.02
CA PHE A 347 -6.82 -9.65 32.12
C PHE A 347 -5.29 -9.68 32.21
N ARG A 348 -4.73 -9.45 33.39
CA ARG A 348 -3.27 -9.45 33.62
C ARG A 348 -2.92 -10.29 34.84
N PRO A 349 -2.06 -11.33 34.71
CA PRO A 349 -1.57 -12.05 35.86
C PRO A 349 -0.69 -11.14 36.72
N VAL A 350 -0.83 -11.24 38.03
CA VAL A 350 0.02 -10.53 38.99
C VAL A 350 0.95 -11.54 39.64
N PHE A 351 2.25 -11.29 39.52
CA PHE A 351 3.28 -12.14 40.11
C PHE A 351 3.96 -11.42 41.27
N ARG A 352 4.16 -12.16 42.36
CA ARG A 352 4.86 -11.73 43.57
C ARG A 352 6.24 -11.16 43.27
N ASN A 353 6.99 -11.88 42.44
CA ASN A 353 8.33 -11.48 42.01
C ASN A 353 8.35 -11.34 40.49
N PRO A 354 8.20 -10.12 39.94
CA PRO A 354 8.10 -9.90 38.50
C PRO A 354 9.33 -10.38 37.73
N ASN A 355 10.53 -10.18 38.28
CA ASN A 355 11.80 -10.54 37.62
C ASN A 355 11.90 -12.05 37.35
N THR A 356 11.57 -12.86 38.36
CA THR A 356 11.55 -14.32 38.24
C THR A 356 10.39 -14.79 37.36
N ALA A 357 9.21 -14.18 37.51
CA ALA A 357 8.04 -14.56 36.72
C ALA A 357 8.18 -14.24 35.23
N GLU A 358 8.75 -13.09 34.86
CA GLU A 358 9.01 -12.75 33.46
C GLU A 358 10.00 -13.71 32.81
N ARG A 359 11.10 -14.04 33.50
CA ARG A 359 12.04 -15.08 33.03
C ARG A 359 11.36 -16.44 32.89
N SER A 360 10.57 -16.84 33.88
CA SER A 360 9.85 -18.11 33.81
C SER A 360 8.87 -18.13 32.62
N ARG A 361 8.16 -17.03 32.39
CA ARG A 361 7.23 -16.89 31.26
C ARG A 361 7.97 -16.93 29.92
N ALA A 362 9.04 -16.16 29.77
CA ALA A 362 9.85 -16.14 28.55
C ALA A 362 10.42 -17.53 28.23
N LEU A 363 10.95 -18.23 29.24
CA LEU A 363 11.46 -19.60 29.07
C LEU A 363 10.34 -20.59 28.73
N ALA A 364 9.18 -20.48 29.38
CA ALA A 364 8.03 -21.34 29.07
C ALA A 364 7.52 -21.13 27.63
N GLU A 365 7.39 -19.89 27.18
CA GLU A 365 6.99 -19.53 25.81
C GLU A 365 8.03 -20.02 24.79
N GLU A 366 9.32 -19.84 25.09
CA GLU A 366 10.41 -20.29 24.23
C GLU A 366 10.43 -21.81 24.09
N VAL A 367 10.28 -22.56 25.19
CA VAL A 367 10.19 -24.02 25.14
C VAL A 367 8.91 -24.47 24.45
N ALA A 368 7.77 -23.81 24.66
CA ALA A 368 6.52 -24.17 23.99
C ALA A 368 6.61 -24.00 22.46
N ASN A 369 7.24 -22.91 21.99
CA ASN A 369 7.30 -22.56 20.58
C ASN A 369 8.49 -23.21 19.85
N ARG A 370 9.63 -23.41 20.54
CA ARG A 370 10.91 -23.83 19.95
C ARG A 370 11.57 -24.98 20.72
N ALA A 371 10.79 -25.87 21.37
CA ALA A 371 11.28 -27.02 22.12
C ALA A 371 12.38 -27.84 21.42
N SER A 372 12.28 -27.99 20.10
CA SER A 372 13.24 -28.76 19.31
C SER A 372 14.65 -28.18 19.32
N GLN A 373 14.78 -26.85 19.35
CA GLN A 373 16.05 -26.14 19.35
C GLN A 373 16.80 -26.26 20.69
N TRP A 374 16.05 -26.33 21.80
CA TRP A 374 16.59 -26.43 23.16
C TRP A 374 16.69 -27.87 23.70
N ARG A 375 16.34 -28.86 22.88
CA ARG A 375 16.18 -30.26 23.32
C ARG A 375 17.45 -30.83 23.97
N GLU A 376 18.59 -30.61 23.34
CA GLU A 376 19.89 -31.13 23.81
C GLU A 376 20.27 -30.51 25.15
N TYR A 377 20.14 -29.19 25.29
CA TYR A 377 20.39 -28.50 26.54
C TYR A 377 19.42 -28.95 27.66
N LEU A 378 18.13 -29.10 27.37
CA LEU A 378 17.14 -29.54 28.37
C LEU A 378 17.40 -30.97 28.88
N GLU A 379 17.89 -31.86 28.02
CA GLU A 379 18.31 -33.21 28.43
C GLU A 379 19.57 -33.16 29.32
N GLU A 380 20.52 -32.29 29.00
CA GLU A 380 21.72 -32.09 29.81
C GLU A 380 21.40 -31.42 31.17
N ASP A 381 20.53 -30.41 31.22
CA ASP A 381 20.09 -29.79 32.47
C ASP A 381 19.40 -30.81 33.40
N ARG A 382 18.65 -31.78 32.86
CA ARG A 382 18.05 -32.87 33.66
C ARG A 382 19.12 -33.76 34.30
N LYS A 383 20.14 -34.17 33.54
CA LYS A 383 21.25 -34.96 34.07
C LYS A 383 22.00 -34.21 35.17
N LEU A 384 22.35 -32.95 34.89
CA LEU A 384 23.00 -32.07 35.86
C LEU A 384 22.16 -31.87 37.12
N SER A 385 20.84 -31.69 36.98
CA SER A 385 19.92 -31.55 38.11
C SER A 385 19.93 -32.80 39.01
N SER A 386 20.03 -34.01 38.43
CA SER A 386 20.21 -35.24 39.20
C SER A 386 21.56 -35.28 39.93
N GLU A 387 22.65 -34.88 39.27
CA GLU A 387 23.98 -34.77 39.91
C GLU A 387 23.94 -33.76 41.09
N PHE A 388 23.23 -32.64 40.94
CA PHE A 388 23.00 -31.67 42.01
C PHE A 388 22.18 -32.27 43.16
N ALA A 389 21.14 -33.07 42.88
CA ALA A 389 20.32 -33.71 43.90
C ALA A 389 21.14 -34.65 44.81
N GLU A 390 22.00 -35.47 44.21
CA GLU A 390 22.89 -36.36 44.97
C GLU A 390 23.87 -35.58 45.85
N LEU A 391 24.45 -34.50 45.31
CA LEU A 391 25.43 -33.69 46.04
C LEU A 391 24.76 -32.87 47.14
N ALA A 392 23.58 -32.32 46.90
CA ALA A 392 22.76 -31.64 47.90
C ALA A 392 22.38 -32.57 49.05
N GLN A 393 22.04 -33.83 48.78
CA GLN A 393 21.75 -34.80 49.85
C GLN A 393 22.98 -35.08 50.72
N LYS A 394 24.17 -35.24 50.10
CA LYS A 394 25.44 -35.40 50.84
C LYS A 394 25.74 -34.17 51.70
N LEU A 395 25.60 -32.97 51.15
CA LEU A 395 25.76 -31.71 51.88
C LEU A 395 24.77 -31.59 53.04
N LYS A 396 23.49 -31.91 52.82
CA LYS A 396 22.44 -31.86 53.85
C LYS A 396 22.74 -32.81 55.01
N THR A 397 23.16 -34.05 54.73
CA THR A 397 23.59 -35.00 55.76
C THR A 397 24.77 -34.44 56.55
N ARG A 398 25.81 -33.94 55.85
CA ARG A 398 27.01 -33.40 56.51
C ARG A 398 26.72 -32.19 57.38
N ILE A 399 25.88 -31.26 56.90
CA ILE A 399 25.47 -30.09 57.69
C ILE A 399 24.65 -30.50 58.91
N THR A 400 23.81 -31.52 58.79
CA THR A 400 23.02 -32.05 59.92
C THR A 400 23.92 -32.64 61.00
N GLU A 401 24.99 -33.35 60.62
CA GLU A 401 26.03 -33.82 61.56
C GLU A 401 26.75 -32.66 62.25
N LEU A 402 27.20 -31.67 61.47
CA LEU A 402 27.88 -30.48 62.01
C LEU A 402 26.97 -29.66 62.95
N ARG A 403 25.65 -29.62 62.68
CA ARG A 403 24.64 -29.01 63.56
C ARG A 403 24.52 -29.74 64.89
N LYS A 404 24.56 -31.08 64.89
CA LYS A 404 24.52 -31.90 66.13
C LYS A 404 25.78 -31.68 66.99
N ASP A 405 26.94 -31.54 66.37
CA ASP A 405 28.21 -31.34 67.08
C ASP A 405 28.37 -29.91 67.64
N GLY A 406 27.75 -28.91 67.01
CA GLY A 406 27.55 -27.55 67.53
C GLY A 406 28.82 -26.69 67.72
N LYS A 407 30.02 -27.22 67.42
CA LYS A 407 31.31 -26.60 67.79
C LYS A 407 32.09 -25.95 66.64
N ALA A 408 31.81 -26.28 65.38
CA ALA A 408 32.57 -25.82 64.21
C ALA A 408 31.67 -25.19 63.14
N LYS A 409 32.17 -24.13 62.48
CA LYS A 409 31.52 -23.57 61.28
C LYS A 409 31.68 -24.56 60.12
N PRO A 410 30.69 -24.68 59.20
CA PRO A 410 30.82 -25.48 57.99
C PRO A 410 32.11 -25.19 57.20
N ALA A 411 32.52 -23.92 57.09
CA ALA A 411 33.77 -23.53 56.44
C ALA A 411 35.04 -24.21 57.02
N ALA A 412 35.03 -24.58 58.29
CA ALA A 412 36.17 -25.21 58.95
C ALA A 412 36.27 -26.71 58.63
N ASP A 413 35.16 -27.35 58.23
CA ASP A 413 35.10 -28.76 57.90
C ASP A 413 35.74 -29.04 56.53
N SER A 414 36.57 -30.08 56.43
CA SER A 414 37.25 -30.45 55.18
C SER A 414 36.32 -31.14 54.19
N GLU A 415 35.39 -31.96 54.68
CA GLU A 415 34.41 -32.67 53.84
C GLU A 415 33.42 -31.69 53.22
N PHE A 416 32.88 -30.75 54.00
CA PHE A 416 32.04 -29.66 53.51
C PHE A 416 32.74 -28.83 52.43
N ARG A 417 34.02 -28.45 52.64
CA ARG A 417 34.82 -27.71 51.62
C ARG A 417 34.98 -28.52 50.33
N THR A 418 35.15 -29.83 50.43
CA THR A 418 35.30 -30.71 49.26
C THR A 418 33.98 -30.85 48.50
N LEU A 419 32.88 -31.07 49.21
CA LEU A 419 31.53 -31.15 48.62
C LEU A 419 31.11 -29.83 47.96
N THR A 420 31.34 -28.69 48.60
CA THR A 420 31.05 -27.36 48.02
C THR A 420 31.97 -27.03 46.83
N ALA A 421 33.23 -27.48 46.82
CA ALA A 421 34.10 -27.36 45.65
C ALA A 421 33.58 -28.18 44.45
N ASN A 422 33.05 -29.38 44.69
CA ASN A 422 32.39 -30.17 43.65
C ASN A 422 31.08 -29.51 43.18
N TYR A 423 30.31 -28.90 44.09
CA TYR A 423 29.13 -28.11 43.75
C TYR A 423 29.49 -26.96 42.78
N ARG A 424 30.56 -26.21 43.07
CA ARG A 424 31.07 -25.14 42.18
C ARG A 424 31.45 -25.66 40.79
N LYS A 425 32.05 -26.84 40.71
CA LYS A 425 32.38 -27.47 39.41
C LYS A 425 31.12 -27.80 38.61
N LEU A 426 30.06 -28.29 39.25
CA LEU A 426 28.78 -28.54 38.59
C LEU A 426 28.10 -27.27 38.11
N LEU A 427 28.15 -26.18 38.90
CA LEU A 427 27.63 -24.87 38.47
C LEU A 427 28.34 -24.38 37.20
N LYS A 428 29.68 -24.45 37.19
CA LYS A 428 30.47 -24.09 36.00
C LYS A 428 30.16 -24.99 34.80
N LYS A 429 29.99 -26.31 35.02
CA LYS A 429 29.59 -27.27 33.97
C LYS A 429 28.23 -26.90 33.36
N ARG A 430 27.25 -26.52 34.19
CA ARG A 430 25.92 -26.08 33.71
C ARG A 430 26.00 -24.79 32.87
N GLU A 431 26.78 -23.81 33.31
CA GLU A 431 26.99 -22.55 32.57
C GLU A 431 27.66 -22.80 31.22
N THR A 432 28.76 -23.57 31.19
CA THR A 432 29.45 -23.91 29.93
C THR A 432 28.54 -24.69 28.97
N LYS A 433 27.72 -25.63 29.48
CA LYS A 433 26.78 -26.38 28.63
C LYS A 433 25.67 -25.50 28.05
N LEU A 434 25.24 -24.46 28.77
CA LEU A 434 24.30 -23.49 28.23
C LEU A 434 24.93 -22.70 27.08
N GLU A 435 26.17 -22.22 27.26
CA GLU A 435 26.91 -21.49 26.22
C GLU A 435 27.15 -22.33 24.95
N GLU A 436 27.48 -23.61 25.11
CA GLU A 436 27.73 -24.55 24.02
C GLU A 436 26.46 -24.93 23.23
N LEU A 437 25.33 -25.12 23.92
CA LEU A 437 24.12 -25.74 23.36
C LEU A 437 22.99 -24.76 23.04
N GLN A 438 23.14 -23.46 23.33
CA GLN A 438 22.12 -22.47 23.00
C GLN A 438 22.00 -22.24 21.48
N PRO A 439 20.79 -22.07 20.93
CA PRO A 439 20.58 -21.97 19.48
C PRO A 439 20.95 -20.59 18.89
N TYR A 440 21.10 -19.56 19.72
CA TYR A 440 21.19 -18.18 19.25
C TYR A 440 22.60 -17.67 18.95
N VAL A 441 23.64 -18.48 19.13
CA VAL A 441 25.04 -18.05 18.91
C VAL A 441 25.22 -17.43 17.52
N THR A 442 24.67 -18.07 16.49
CA THR A 442 24.76 -17.55 15.11
C THR A 442 23.89 -16.30 14.89
N THR A 443 22.75 -16.21 15.55
CA THR A 443 21.86 -15.04 15.51
C THR A 443 22.53 -13.82 16.12
N PHE A 444 23.14 -13.97 17.31
CA PHE A 444 23.88 -12.91 17.98
C PHE A 444 25.09 -12.45 17.16
N GLN A 445 25.83 -13.37 16.54
CA GLN A 445 26.94 -13.04 15.64
C GLN A 445 26.47 -12.24 14.41
N LYS A 446 25.35 -12.64 13.79
CA LYS A 446 24.76 -11.91 12.64
C LYS A 446 24.28 -10.52 13.05
N ALA A 447 23.59 -10.40 14.18
CA ALA A 447 23.13 -9.12 14.72
C ALA A 447 24.31 -8.18 15.01
N GLN A 448 25.38 -8.70 15.62
CA GLN A 448 26.59 -7.93 15.86
C GLN A 448 27.28 -7.49 14.56
N LYS A 449 27.34 -8.37 13.55
CA LYS A 449 27.89 -8.03 12.23
C LYS A 449 27.08 -6.92 11.56
N ARG A 450 25.75 -7.06 11.51
CA ARG A 450 24.83 -6.05 10.96
C ARG A 450 24.99 -4.70 11.66
N TRP A 451 25.05 -4.70 12.98
CA TRP A 451 25.28 -3.47 13.76
C TRP A 451 26.62 -2.82 13.40
N ARG A 452 27.70 -3.59 13.23
CA ARG A 452 29.01 -3.05 12.80
C ARG A 452 28.96 -2.43 11.41
N GLU A 453 28.26 -3.08 10.46
CA GLU A 453 28.09 -2.58 9.10
C GLU A 453 27.27 -1.29 9.06
N GLU A 454 26.17 -1.24 9.82
CA GLU A 454 25.30 -0.07 9.93
C GLU A 454 26.00 1.11 10.62
N LYS A 455 26.73 0.84 11.71
CA LYS A 455 27.55 1.85 12.38
C LYS A 455 28.60 2.42 11.43
N LYS A 456 29.33 1.56 10.71
CA LYS A 456 30.32 1.98 9.73
C LYS A 456 29.71 2.85 8.63
N SER A 457 28.54 2.47 8.10
CA SER A 457 27.84 3.26 7.09
C SER A 457 27.43 4.65 7.59
N LEU A 458 26.94 4.76 8.84
CA LEU A 458 26.59 6.04 9.44
C LEU A 458 27.83 6.89 9.75
N GLU A 459 28.94 6.29 10.19
CA GLU A 459 30.22 6.99 10.39
C GLU A 459 30.78 7.53 9.07
N GLU A 460 30.69 6.75 7.98
CA GLU A 460 31.08 7.18 6.63
C GLU A 460 30.20 8.35 6.14
N LYS A 461 28.88 8.28 6.36
CA LYS A 461 27.96 9.39 6.05
C LYS A 461 28.28 10.64 6.87
N ALA A 462 28.50 10.50 8.18
CA ALA A 462 28.85 11.62 9.04
C ALA A 462 30.14 12.31 8.57
N ALA A 463 31.15 11.52 8.19
CA ALA A 463 32.41 12.04 7.66
C ALA A 463 32.23 12.73 6.29
N ALA A 464 31.40 12.18 5.40
CA ALA A 464 31.10 12.77 4.10
C ALA A 464 30.35 14.12 4.26
N THR A 465 29.28 14.16 5.05
CA THR A 465 28.53 15.39 5.32
C THR A 465 29.40 16.44 6.00
N SER A 466 30.25 16.06 6.97
CA SER A 466 31.20 16.99 7.60
C SER A 466 32.19 17.59 6.60
N LYS A 467 32.65 16.79 5.62
CA LYS A 467 33.54 17.25 4.56
C LYS A 467 32.83 18.21 3.61
N GLU A 468 31.58 17.92 3.23
CA GLU A 468 30.76 18.81 2.39
C GLU A 468 30.49 20.14 3.08
N ILE A 469 30.12 20.13 4.37
CA ILE A 469 29.97 21.36 5.17
C ILE A 469 31.24 22.20 5.09
N LEU A 470 32.41 21.59 5.30
CA LEU A 470 33.69 22.30 5.26
C LEU A 470 34.02 22.86 3.86
N GLU A 471 33.60 22.19 2.79
CA GLU A 471 33.75 22.67 1.40
C GLU A 471 32.83 23.86 1.11
N TRP A 472 31.58 23.81 1.55
CA TRP A 472 30.63 24.93 1.42
C TRP A 472 31.01 26.13 2.32
N GLU A 473 31.49 25.90 3.54
CA GLU A 473 32.03 26.95 4.40
C GLU A 473 33.28 27.61 3.80
N LYS A 474 34.12 26.86 3.09
CA LYS A 474 35.27 27.42 2.36
C LYS A 474 34.83 28.32 1.22
N LYS A 475 33.76 27.95 0.48
CA LYS A 475 33.16 28.82 -0.54
C LYS A 475 32.67 30.15 0.05
N LEU A 476 32.20 30.13 1.31
CA LEU A 476 31.78 31.33 2.04
C LEU A 476 32.96 32.26 2.42
N LYS A 477 34.19 31.74 2.55
CA LYS A 477 35.39 32.46 3.01
C LYS A 477 36.30 32.98 1.90
N LEU A 478 36.08 32.60 0.63
CA LEU A 478 36.87 33.07 -0.51
C LEU A 478 36.40 34.46 -0.99
N PRO A 479 37.31 35.41 -1.30
CA PRO A 479 36.92 36.72 -1.81
C PRO A 479 36.29 36.57 -3.19
N LEU A 480 35.05 37.03 -3.32
CA LEU A 480 34.27 37.02 -4.57
C LEU A 480 35.01 37.84 -5.64
N LYS A 481 35.65 37.17 -6.61
CA LYS A 481 36.07 37.82 -7.85
C LYS A 481 34.84 37.91 -8.78
N GLN A 482 34.52 39.12 -9.23
CA GLN A 482 33.51 39.36 -10.24
C GLN A 482 33.85 38.55 -11.51
N GLY A 483 33.01 37.56 -11.83
CA GLY A 483 33.08 36.84 -13.10
C GLY A 483 32.66 35.37 -13.05
N ASP A 484 32.81 34.65 -11.93
CA ASP A 484 32.76 33.18 -11.94
C ASP A 484 31.86 32.56 -10.85
N ILE A 485 30.63 33.06 -10.64
CA ILE A 485 29.74 32.46 -9.61
C ILE A 485 28.31 32.31 -10.12
N LYS A 486 27.83 31.06 -10.14
CA LYS A 486 26.45 30.65 -10.47
C LYS A 486 25.47 30.67 -9.28
N GLU A 487 25.96 30.76 -8.04
CA GLU A 487 25.18 30.55 -6.80
C GLU A 487 25.32 31.75 -5.85
N SER A 488 24.22 32.21 -5.24
CA SER A 488 24.21 33.38 -4.34
C SER A 488 24.74 33.05 -2.92
N PRO A 489 25.24 34.03 -2.15
CA PRO A 489 25.67 33.81 -0.76
C PRO A 489 24.57 33.26 0.16
N GLU A 490 23.31 33.63 -0.10
CA GLU A 490 22.14 33.14 0.64
C GLU A 490 21.86 31.65 0.34
N GLU A 491 21.99 31.23 -0.93
CA GLU A 491 21.88 29.83 -1.34
C GLU A 491 22.99 28.96 -0.73
N ILE A 492 24.22 29.48 -0.67
CA ILE A 492 25.34 28.80 -0.01
C ILE A 492 25.06 28.61 1.49
N GLN A 493 24.53 29.64 2.16
CA GLN A 493 24.23 29.58 3.59
C GLN A 493 23.06 28.65 3.92
N GLU A 494 22.03 28.60 3.06
CA GLU A 494 20.93 27.65 3.17
C GLU A 494 21.40 26.21 2.97
N ASN A 495 22.28 25.95 1.99
CA ASN A 495 22.89 24.65 1.79
C ASN A 495 23.73 24.20 3.00
N VAL A 496 24.49 25.11 3.63
CA VAL A 496 25.22 24.81 4.87
C VAL A 496 24.25 24.41 5.99
N ARG A 497 23.16 25.16 6.21
CA ARG A 497 22.16 24.81 7.24
C ARG A 497 21.50 23.45 6.99
N GLN A 498 21.17 23.14 5.73
CA GLN A 498 20.59 21.84 5.39
C GLN A 498 21.58 20.70 5.65
N LEU A 499 22.85 20.88 5.31
CA LEU A 499 23.91 19.91 5.59
C LEU A 499 24.19 19.78 7.09
N GLU A 500 24.14 20.86 7.88
CA GLU A 500 24.24 20.83 9.34
C GLU A 500 23.09 20.04 9.97
N ALA A 501 21.85 20.26 9.49
CA ALA A 501 20.68 19.50 9.94
C ALA A 501 20.80 18.01 9.59
N GLN A 502 21.31 17.67 8.39
CA GLN A 502 21.61 16.29 8.02
C GLN A 502 22.72 15.67 8.89
N ALA A 503 23.76 16.43 9.22
CA ALA A 503 24.83 15.98 10.11
C ALA A 503 24.30 15.71 11.53
N GLU A 504 23.38 16.53 12.02
CA GLU A 504 22.70 16.33 13.31
C GLU A 504 21.81 15.07 13.28
N GLU A 505 21.03 14.86 12.21
CA GLU A 505 20.22 13.65 12.05
C GLU A 505 21.06 12.36 12.00
N VAL A 506 22.21 12.39 11.30
CA VAL A 506 23.14 11.26 11.26
C VAL A 506 23.77 11.02 12.63
N ARG A 507 24.12 12.09 13.36
CA ARG A 507 24.66 12.00 14.73
C ARG A 507 23.65 11.41 15.69
N ASP A 508 22.40 11.85 15.63
CA ASP A 508 21.30 11.29 16.42
C ASP A 508 21.06 9.82 16.10
N SER A 509 21.15 9.45 14.82
CA SER A 509 21.03 8.07 14.38
C SER A 509 22.19 7.20 14.88
N LEU A 510 23.41 7.73 14.93
CA LEU A 510 24.56 7.09 15.57
C LEU A 510 24.33 6.88 17.08
N ILE A 511 23.88 7.91 17.79
CA ILE A 511 23.58 7.82 19.23
C ILE A 511 22.49 6.77 19.48
N ARG A 512 21.42 6.78 18.68
CA ARG A 512 20.35 5.77 18.75
C ARG A 512 20.89 4.36 18.50
N LEU A 513 21.68 4.15 17.45
CA LEU A 513 22.27 2.86 17.11
C LEU A 513 23.26 2.36 18.18
N GLU A 514 24.04 3.25 18.80
CA GLU A 514 24.91 2.91 19.91
C GLU A 514 24.11 2.55 21.16
N SER A 515 23.04 3.31 21.46
CA SER A 515 22.15 3.01 22.59
C SER A 515 21.37 1.70 22.42
N SER A 516 21.06 1.30 21.20
CA SER A 516 20.29 0.07 20.92
C SER A 516 21.14 -1.19 20.90
N LYS A 517 22.46 -1.08 20.79
CA LYS A 517 23.39 -2.22 20.70
C LYS A 517 23.21 -3.21 21.86
N ASP A 518 23.05 -2.67 23.05
CA ASP A 518 22.98 -3.42 24.31
C ASP A 518 21.58 -3.36 24.95
N ASP A 519 20.57 -2.89 24.21
CA ASP A 519 19.17 -2.89 24.65
C ASP A 519 18.50 -4.23 24.31
N TRP A 520 18.41 -5.11 25.31
CA TRP A 520 17.77 -6.42 25.20
C TRP A 520 16.25 -6.35 25.33
N SER A 521 15.65 -5.18 25.55
CA SER A 521 14.20 -5.07 25.82
C SER A 521 13.33 -5.45 24.62
N LEU A 522 13.84 -5.28 23.40
CA LEU A 522 13.17 -5.64 22.15
C LEU A 522 13.68 -6.94 21.51
N ALA A 523 14.78 -7.50 22.01
CA ALA A 523 15.41 -8.70 21.46
C ALA A 523 14.93 -9.96 22.20
N GLU A 524 13.94 -10.66 21.63
CA GLU A 524 13.39 -11.90 22.23
C GLU A 524 14.47 -12.95 22.49
N ASP A 525 15.38 -13.17 21.55
CA ASP A 525 16.45 -14.17 21.67
C ASP A 525 17.37 -13.90 22.87
N HIS A 526 17.72 -12.63 23.14
CA HIS A 526 18.51 -12.24 24.30
C HIS A 526 17.75 -12.43 25.63
N ARG A 527 16.45 -12.13 25.65
CA ARG A 527 15.62 -12.34 26.85
C ARG A 527 15.43 -13.83 27.14
N SER A 528 15.26 -14.64 26.10
CA SER A 528 15.17 -16.10 26.21
C SER A 528 16.48 -16.68 26.76
N GLU A 529 17.64 -16.34 26.19
CA GLU A 529 18.95 -16.78 26.70
C GLU A 529 19.17 -16.36 28.16
N ASP A 530 18.89 -15.10 28.50
CA ASP A 530 19.01 -14.60 29.88
C ASP A 530 18.06 -15.31 30.83
N ALA A 531 16.89 -15.77 30.37
CA ALA A 531 15.96 -16.54 31.18
C ALA A 531 16.52 -17.94 31.50
N PHE A 532 17.14 -18.62 30.54
CA PHE A 532 17.80 -19.91 30.80
C PHE A 532 18.95 -19.80 31.81
N TYR A 533 19.73 -18.72 31.72
CA TYR A 533 20.82 -18.43 32.64
C TYR A 533 20.31 -17.98 34.03
N GLY A 534 19.53 -16.90 34.03
CA GLY A 534 19.25 -16.09 35.21
C GLY A 534 18.04 -16.51 36.02
N LEU A 535 17.22 -17.48 35.57
CA LEU A 535 15.99 -17.86 36.29
C LEU A 535 16.27 -18.38 37.71
N ARG A 536 17.22 -19.31 37.86
CA ARG A 536 17.57 -19.89 39.17
C ARG A 536 18.20 -18.85 40.09
N GLU A 537 19.04 -17.97 39.52
CA GLU A 537 19.70 -16.89 40.25
C GLU A 537 18.71 -15.83 40.74
N ALA A 538 17.81 -15.37 39.86
CA ALA A 538 16.76 -14.43 40.21
C ALA A 538 15.82 -15.02 41.27
N ALA A 539 15.45 -16.29 41.13
CA ALA A 539 14.63 -16.97 42.13
C ALA A 539 15.34 -17.07 43.49
N LEU A 540 16.64 -17.42 43.50
CA LEU A 540 17.43 -17.49 44.73
C LEU A 540 17.52 -16.13 45.43
N ASP A 541 17.75 -15.05 44.68
CA ASP A 541 17.76 -13.68 45.18
C ASP A 541 16.39 -13.30 45.77
N ASP A 542 15.30 -13.53 45.04
CA ASP A 542 13.92 -13.21 45.44
C ASP A 542 13.42 -14.01 46.67
N PHE A 543 13.94 -15.22 46.88
CA PHE A 543 13.62 -16.03 48.06
C PHE A 543 14.47 -15.67 49.28
N THR A 544 15.68 -15.12 49.07
CA THR A 544 16.64 -14.80 50.13
C THR A 544 16.48 -13.38 50.64
N PHE A 545 16.15 -12.44 49.76
CA PHE A 545 16.01 -11.02 50.06
C PHE A 545 14.59 -10.51 49.83
N LEU A 546 14.22 -9.49 50.60
CA LEU A 546 13.08 -8.65 50.31
C LEU A 546 13.57 -7.27 49.84
N PRO A 547 13.26 -6.85 48.61
CA PRO A 547 13.72 -5.57 48.09
C PRO A 547 13.03 -4.40 48.81
N PHE A 548 13.76 -3.29 49.00
CA PHE A 548 13.21 -2.07 49.61
C PHE A 548 12.13 -1.39 48.76
N LYS A 549 12.19 -1.56 47.43
CA LYS A 549 11.18 -1.07 46.47
C LYS A 549 10.82 -2.18 45.49
N ALA A 550 9.54 -2.31 45.22
CA ALA A 550 9.00 -3.24 44.23
C ALA A 550 9.23 -2.70 42.82
N GLY A 551 10.44 -2.85 42.30
CA GLY A 551 10.77 -2.33 40.98
C GLY A 551 10.24 -3.24 39.86
N SER A 552 8.99 -3.07 39.41
CA SER A 552 8.57 -3.61 38.10
C SER A 552 9.46 -3.08 36.96
N ALA A 553 10.05 -1.89 37.16
CA ALA A 553 11.05 -1.31 36.27
C ALA A 553 12.45 -1.96 36.37
N ALA A 554 12.71 -2.80 37.37
CA ALA A 554 14.06 -3.36 37.59
C ALA A 554 14.49 -4.28 36.43
N ILE A 555 13.62 -5.19 35.99
CA ILE A 555 13.90 -6.04 34.83
C ILE A 555 14.00 -5.27 33.51
N ARG A 556 13.21 -4.19 33.36
CA ARG A 556 13.34 -3.29 32.19
C ARG A 556 14.67 -2.55 32.19
N ARG A 557 15.10 -2.02 33.34
CA ARG A 557 16.42 -1.40 33.48
C ARG A 557 17.53 -2.43 33.23
N TYR A 558 17.39 -3.64 33.75
CA TYR A 558 18.29 -4.75 33.48
C TYR A 558 18.40 -5.03 31.97
N TYR A 559 17.29 -5.15 31.25
CA TYR A 559 17.36 -5.40 29.79
C TYR A 559 17.87 -4.20 29.00
N LYS A 560 17.63 -2.96 29.43
CA LYS A 560 18.12 -1.75 28.73
C LYS A 560 19.58 -1.42 28.99
N ASP A 561 20.05 -1.57 30.23
CA ASP A 561 21.35 -1.07 30.69
C ASP A 561 22.36 -2.23 30.87
N PRO A 562 23.44 -2.29 30.06
CA PRO A 562 24.47 -3.33 30.19
C PRO A 562 25.23 -3.28 31.53
N GLU A 563 25.45 -2.11 32.12
CA GLU A 563 26.13 -2.00 33.42
C GLU A 563 25.24 -2.54 34.55
N GLU A 564 23.93 -2.32 34.46
CA GLU A 564 22.97 -2.93 35.40
C GLU A 564 23.02 -4.46 35.32
N ARG A 565 23.08 -5.04 34.11
CA ARG A 565 23.22 -6.50 33.94
C ARG A 565 24.48 -7.04 34.58
N LYS A 566 25.59 -6.36 34.36
CA LYS A 566 26.90 -6.73 34.93
C LYS A 566 26.86 -6.69 36.46
N ASN A 567 26.26 -5.66 37.04
CA ASN A 567 26.12 -5.51 38.49
C ASN A 567 25.23 -6.63 39.07
N VAL A 568 24.08 -6.91 38.44
CA VAL A 568 23.17 -7.97 38.90
C VAL A 568 23.82 -9.36 38.80
N ARG A 569 24.52 -9.67 37.71
CA ARG A 569 25.25 -10.96 37.57
C ARG A 569 26.38 -11.09 38.59
N ALA A 570 27.14 -10.01 38.84
CA ALA A 570 28.16 -9.99 39.89
C ALA A 570 27.57 -10.23 41.29
N LYS A 571 26.40 -9.62 41.55
CA LYS A 571 25.65 -9.79 42.80
C LYS A 571 25.19 -11.23 43.00
N TRP A 572 24.60 -11.87 41.99
CA TRP A 572 24.19 -13.28 42.06
C TRP A 572 25.36 -14.21 42.36
N LYS A 573 26.52 -13.96 41.73
CA LYS A 573 27.75 -14.71 42.01
C LYS A 573 28.19 -14.56 43.46
N LEU A 574 28.17 -13.34 44.00
CA LEU A 574 28.50 -13.08 45.41
C LEU A 574 27.51 -13.77 46.38
N LEU A 575 26.22 -13.78 46.03
CA LEU A 575 25.19 -14.47 46.81
C LEU A 575 25.47 -15.99 46.90
N ARG A 576 25.75 -16.64 45.77
CA ARG A 576 26.11 -18.06 45.77
C ARG A 576 27.40 -18.35 46.53
N GLU A 577 28.42 -17.50 46.37
CA GLU A 577 29.67 -17.67 47.12
C GLU A 577 29.49 -17.48 48.62
N TRP A 578 28.61 -16.57 49.05
CA TRP A 578 28.26 -16.44 50.47
C TRP A 578 27.61 -17.71 51.03
N ILE A 579 26.68 -18.31 50.27
CA ILE A 579 26.04 -19.58 50.66
C ILE A 579 27.09 -20.70 50.73
N LEU A 580 27.87 -20.89 49.68
CA LEU A 580 28.84 -21.99 49.57
C LEU A 580 30.09 -21.81 50.44
N ALA A 581 30.39 -20.59 50.90
CA ALA A 581 31.52 -20.34 51.80
C ALA A 581 31.28 -20.93 53.20
N GLY A 582 30.03 -20.96 53.68
CA GLY A 582 29.68 -21.50 55.00
C GLY A 582 30.42 -20.83 56.16
N SER A 583 30.80 -19.55 55.99
CA SER A 583 31.62 -18.78 56.94
C SER A 583 30.80 -17.97 57.94
N SER A 584 29.58 -17.59 57.56
CA SER A 584 28.60 -16.84 58.36
C SER A 584 27.17 -17.28 58.03
N GLU A 585 26.23 -17.08 58.96
CA GLU A 585 24.78 -17.25 58.73
C GLU A 585 24.11 -15.98 58.21
N THR A 586 24.68 -14.80 58.49
CA THR A 586 24.02 -13.51 58.23
C THR A 586 24.94 -12.39 57.75
N GLU A 587 26.25 -12.50 57.99
CA GLU A 587 27.18 -11.47 57.50
C GLU A 587 27.32 -11.63 55.99
N LEU A 588 26.74 -10.68 55.26
CA LEU A 588 26.81 -10.61 53.81
C LEU A 588 28.21 -10.18 53.36
N PRO A 589 28.70 -10.67 52.22
CA PRO A 589 29.97 -10.23 51.68
C PRO A 589 29.86 -8.78 51.20
N ASN A 590 30.74 -7.91 51.70
CA ASN A 590 30.92 -6.55 51.18
C ASN A 590 31.83 -6.59 49.96
N ALA A 591 31.37 -6.03 48.83
CA ALA A 591 32.22 -5.88 47.66
C ALA A 591 33.33 -4.85 47.92
N SER A 592 34.59 -5.20 47.60
CA SER A 592 35.69 -4.24 47.63
C SER A 592 35.69 -3.39 46.34
N ARG A 593 35.79 -2.06 46.51
CA ARG A 593 36.01 -1.00 45.50
C ARG A 593 35.12 -0.94 44.23
N ASN A 594 34.35 -1.96 43.88
CA ASN A 594 33.47 -2.02 42.70
C ASN A 594 32.01 -2.29 43.11
N LYS A 595 31.24 -1.21 43.22
CA LYS A 595 29.78 -0.95 43.13
C LYS A 595 28.68 -2.02 43.34
N ALA A 596 28.92 -3.33 43.42
CA ALA A 596 27.86 -4.34 43.56
C ALA A 596 27.90 -5.03 44.94
N SER A 597 27.13 -4.54 45.91
CA SER A 597 27.00 -5.19 47.22
C SER A 597 25.79 -6.13 47.26
N VAL A 598 25.93 -7.27 47.94
CA VAL A 598 24.77 -8.14 48.22
C VAL A 598 23.77 -7.44 49.16
N ALA A 599 24.23 -6.48 49.98
CA ALA A 599 23.37 -5.66 50.81
C ALA A 599 22.38 -4.79 49.99
N ASP A 600 22.67 -4.55 48.71
CA ASP A 600 21.80 -3.78 47.82
C ASP A 600 20.60 -4.61 47.32
N SER A 601 20.60 -5.94 47.51
CA SER A 601 19.43 -6.81 47.22
C SER A 601 18.22 -6.50 48.10
N GLY A 602 18.42 -5.81 49.22
CA GLY A 602 17.38 -5.52 50.19
C GLY A 602 17.66 -6.21 51.52
N ILE A 603 16.59 -6.52 52.24
CA ILE A 603 16.69 -7.08 53.58
C ILE A 603 16.78 -8.58 53.50
N LEU A 604 17.78 -9.13 54.19
CA LEU A 604 17.96 -10.57 54.34
C LEU A 604 16.79 -11.16 55.13
N ILE A 605 15.92 -11.92 54.46
CA ILE A 605 14.75 -12.55 55.09
C ILE A 605 14.96 -14.03 55.41
N ARG A 606 16.01 -14.63 54.84
CA ARG A 606 16.44 -16.00 55.11
C ARG A 606 17.89 -16.02 55.57
N SER A 607 18.18 -16.80 56.60
CA SER A 607 19.56 -17.13 56.98
C SER A 607 20.28 -17.85 55.82
N ARG A 608 21.60 -17.90 55.87
CA ARG A 608 22.41 -18.63 54.88
C ARG A 608 21.99 -20.10 54.78
N SER A 609 21.70 -20.76 55.90
CA SER A 609 21.17 -22.13 55.93
C SER A 609 19.82 -22.28 55.22
N GLU A 610 18.89 -21.35 55.42
CA GLU A 610 17.58 -21.38 54.75
C GLU A 610 17.72 -21.06 53.25
N ALA A 611 18.62 -20.14 52.88
CA ALA A 611 18.93 -19.82 51.49
C ALA A 611 19.64 -20.98 50.78
N GLU A 612 20.47 -21.74 51.49
CA GLU A 612 21.14 -22.95 51.02
C GLU A 612 20.14 -24.05 50.63
N GLU A 613 19.12 -24.29 51.45
CA GLU A 613 18.06 -25.26 51.13
C GLU A 613 17.27 -24.84 49.88
N VAL A 614 16.98 -23.55 49.72
CA VAL A 614 16.35 -23.01 48.51
C VAL A 614 17.24 -23.20 47.29
N MET A 615 18.54 -22.89 47.40
CA MET A 615 19.51 -23.07 46.32
C MET A 615 19.56 -24.53 45.87
N TRP A 616 19.66 -25.48 46.81
CA TRP A 616 19.63 -26.90 46.49
C TRP A 616 18.33 -27.32 45.81
N ALA A 617 17.17 -26.87 46.29
CA ALA A 617 15.89 -27.19 45.68
C ALA A 617 15.78 -26.66 44.25
N LEU A 618 16.28 -25.45 43.97
CA LEU A 618 16.29 -24.86 42.63
C LEU A 618 17.25 -25.57 41.67
N ASP A 619 18.44 -25.93 42.15
CA ASP A 619 19.48 -26.52 41.30
C ASP A 619 19.31 -28.02 41.07
N SER A 620 18.71 -28.74 42.02
CA SER A 620 18.37 -30.17 41.90
C SER A 620 17.12 -30.44 41.07
N SER A 621 16.33 -29.40 40.79
CA SER A 621 15.13 -29.50 39.99
C SER A 621 15.42 -29.15 38.52
N PRO A 622 14.98 -29.97 37.56
CA PRO A 622 15.13 -29.65 36.14
C PRO A 622 14.31 -28.41 35.76
N LEU A 623 14.78 -27.62 34.79
CA LEU A 623 14.03 -26.46 34.27
C LEU A 623 12.62 -26.87 33.82
N VAL A 624 12.54 -27.97 33.06
CA VAL A 624 11.30 -28.58 32.55
C VAL A 624 11.35 -30.10 32.71
N ALA A 625 10.40 -30.68 33.44
CA ALA A 625 10.46 -32.09 33.84
C ALA A 625 10.18 -33.10 32.72
N SER A 626 9.26 -32.84 31.77
CA SER A 626 9.00 -33.74 30.64
C SER A 626 8.33 -33.01 29.45
N LYS A 627 8.18 -33.71 28.30
CA LYS A 627 7.46 -33.20 27.12
C LYS A 627 5.93 -33.21 27.26
N GLU A 628 5.39 -34.09 28.11
CA GLU A 628 3.95 -34.40 28.22
C GLU A 628 3.34 -33.92 29.54
N SER A 629 4.16 -33.49 30.49
CA SER A 629 3.73 -33.01 31.80
C SER A 629 3.77 -31.49 31.85
N ALA A 630 2.74 -30.85 31.30
CA ALA A 630 2.39 -29.49 31.67
C ALA A 630 2.28 -29.43 33.20
N GLY A 631 3.16 -28.67 33.87
CA GLY A 631 3.10 -28.47 35.32
C GLY A 631 4.17 -29.14 36.19
N LYS A 632 5.31 -29.61 35.66
CA LYS A 632 6.45 -30.08 36.47
C LYS A 632 7.79 -29.47 36.04
N GLY A 633 8.57 -28.97 37.00
CA GLY A 633 9.88 -28.34 36.78
C GLY A 633 9.96 -26.91 37.35
N VAL A 634 11.18 -26.36 37.46
CA VAL A 634 11.44 -25.07 38.10
C VAL A 634 10.61 -23.93 37.50
N VAL A 635 10.45 -23.90 36.17
CA VAL A 635 9.73 -22.84 35.45
C VAL A 635 8.26 -22.78 35.88
N TYR A 636 7.58 -23.92 35.83
CA TYR A 636 6.16 -24.03 36.20
C TYR A 636 5.96 -23.82 37.70
N ASP A 637 6.84 -24.39 38.52
CA ASP A 637 6.76 -24.26 39.98
C ASP A 637 6.95 -22.80 40.40
N LEU A 638 7.87 -22.07 39.78
CA LEU A 638 8.10 -20.66 40.07
C LEU A 638 6.94 -19.78 39.59
N LEU A 639 6.39 -20.01 38.38
CA LEU A 639 5.20 -19.29 37.92
C LEU A 639 4.01 -19.53 38.85
N ARG A 640 3.77 -20.79 39.20
CA ARG A 640 2.67 -21.18 40.09
C ARG A 640 2.86 -20.63 41.50
N LYS A 641 4.07 -20.65 42.06
CA LYS A 641 4.36 -20.13 43.41
C LYS A 641 4.33 -18.60 43.46
N ASN A 642 4.75 -17.93 42.38
CA ASN A 642 4.75 -16.47 42.30
C ASN A 642 3.39 -15.89 41.89
N LEU A 643 2.50 -16.63 41.23
CA LEU A 643 1.17 -16.12 40.88
C LEU A 643 0.39 -15.76 42.15
N LEU A 644 0.03 -14.49 42.29
CA LEU A 644 -0.82 -13.97 43.36
C LEU A 644 -2.29 -13.94 42.97
N GLY A 645 -2.57 -13.75 41.68
CA GLY A 645 -3.92 -13.64 41.16
C GLY A 645 -3.96 -12.88 39.84
N TYR A 646 -5.09 -12.25 39.55
CA TYR A 646 -5.35 -11.59 38.27
C TYR A 646 -5.93 -10.19 38.47
N ASN A 647 -5.37 -9.23 37.73
CA ASN A 647 -5.93 -7.90 37.55
C ASN A 647 -6.87 -7.90 36.35
N LEU A 648 -8.04 -7.31 36.55
CA LEU A 648 -9.03 -7.03 35.54
C LEU A 648 -9.09 -5.52 35.33
N ILE A 649 -8.74 -5.08 34.13
CA ILE A 649 -8.71 -3.66 33.80
C ILE A 649 -9.83 -3.40 32.80
N LEU A 650 -10.80 -2.61 33.22
CA LEU A 650 -11.96 -2.17 32.44
C LEU A 650 -11.66 -0.78 31.89
N ILE A 651 -11.71 -0.63 30.57
CA ILE A 651 -11.43 0.62 29.88
C ILE A 651 -12.68 1.03 29.10
N ASP A 652 -13.20 2.23 29.33
CA ASP A 652 -14.28 2.81 28.52
C ASP A 652 -13.69 3.35 27.21
N ARG A 653 -13.94 2.63 26.12
CA ARG A 653 -13.56 2.99 24.75
C ARG A 653 -14.67 3.71 23.99
N THR A 654 -15.73 4.15 24.65
CA THR A 654 -16.90 4.74 23.98
C THR A 654 -16.53 5.96 23.14
N GLU A 655 -15.69 6.87 23.63
CA GLU A 655 -15.27 8.05 22.85
C GLU A 655 -14.41 7.68 21.66
N GLY A 656 -13.44 6.78 21.81
CA GLY A 656 -12.64 6.29 20.68
C GLY A 656 -13.49 5.60 19.61
N ALA A 657 -14.43 4.75 20.04
CA ALA A 657 -15.39 4.09 19.15
C ALA A 657 -16.35 5.07 18.48
N ARG A 658 -16.79 6.13 19.19
CA ARG A 658 -17.57 7.22 18.60
C ARG A 658 -16.76 7.99 17.58
N GLN A 659 -15.52 8.35 17.88
CA GLN A 659 -14.65 9.06 16.94
C GLN A 659 -14.39 8.25 15.68
N ILE A 660 -14.17 6.92 15.79
CA ILE A 660 -14.07 6.02 14.62
C ILE A 660 -15.37 6.05 13.81
N ARG A 661 -16.53 6.00 14.48
CA ARG A 661 -17.85 6.03 13.83
C ARG A 661 -18.13 7.37 13.17
N ASP A 662 -17.82 8.47 13.84
CA ASP A 662 -18.03 9.83 13.34
C ASP A 662 -17.13 10.09 12.13
N ASN A 663 -15.85 9.69 12.19
CA ASN A 663 -14.93 9.76 11.05
C ASN A 663 -15.42 8.89 9.88
N ARG A 664 -15.96 7.69 10.16
CA ARG A 664 -16.58 6.83 9.13
C ARG A 664 -17.77 7.53 8.48
N ASP A 665 -18.66 8.09 9.28
CA ASP A 665 -19.88 8.73 8.79
C ASP A 665 -19.55 10.03 8.03
N GLU A 666 -18.54 10.78 8.48
CA GLU A 666 -17.99 11.94 7.77
C GLU A 666 -17.37 11.55 6.43
N LEU A 667 -16.56 10.49 6.39
CA LEU A 667 -15.99 9.96 5.15
C LEU A 667 -17.07 9.51 4.18
N ILE A 668 -18.08 8.76 4.65
CA ILE A 668 -19.24 8.35 3.82
C ILE A 668 -19.95 9.57 3.24
N ARG A 669 -20.15 10.63 4.04
CA ARG A 669 -20.75 11.89 3.55
C ARG A 669 -19.90 12.54 2.46
N TYR A 670 -18.59 12.67 2.66
CA TYR A 670 -17.70 13.25 1.64
C TYR A 670 -17.68 12.40 0.36
N THR A 671 -17.57 11.08 0.48
CA THR A 671 -17.61 10.16 -0.68
C THR A 671 -18.93 10.28 -1.42
N ALA A 672 -20.06 10.43 -0.72
CA ALA A 672 -21.37 10.63 -1.33
C ALA A 672 -21.46 11.97 -2.08
N ILE A 673 -20.96 13.07 -1.49
CA ILE A 673 -20.93 14.40 -2.12
C ILE A 673 -20.05 14.38 -3.37
N ILE A 674 -18.82 13.86 -3.27
CA ILE A 674 -17.89 13.77 -4.40
C ILE A 674 -18.48 12.87 -5.49
N GLY A 675 -19.10 11.74 -5.13
CA GLY A 675 -19.80 10.87 -6.06
C GLY A 675 -20.94 11.57 -6.80
N ALA A 676 -21.76 12.36 -6.10
CA ALA A 676 -22.84 13.14 -6.71
C ALA A 676 -22.30 14.21 -7.67
N ILE A 677 -21.24 14.93 -7.29
CA ILE A 677 -20.56 15.91 -8.15
C ILE A 677 -19.99 15.24 -9.40
N ALA A 678 -19.34 14.08 -9.25
CA ALA A 678 -18.79 13.33 -10.37
C ALA A 678 -19.86 12.85 -11.36
N ILE A 679 -21.01 12.39 -10.87
CA ILE A 679 -22.16 12.03 -11.72
C ILE A 679 -22.69 13.25 -12.47
N LEU A 680 -22.84 14.40 -11.78
CA LEU A 680 -23.29 15.64 -12.40
C LEU A 680 -22.32 16.13 -13.48
N LEU A 681 -21.01 16.09 -13.22
CA LEU A 681 -19.97 16.43 -14.19
C LEU A 681 -19.97 15.47 -15.38
N ALA A 682 -20.08 14.16 -15.15
CA ALA A 682 -20.17 13.16 -16.21
C ALA A 682 -21.41 13.38 -17.11
N TYR A 683 -22.56 13.70 -16.50
CA TYR A 683 -23.77 14.04 -17.22
C TYR A 683 -23.62 15.35 -18.00
N GLY A 684 -23.01 16.37 -17.41
CA GLY A 684 -22.71 17.66 -18.05
C GLY A 684 -21.78 17.52 -19.25
N LEU A 685 -20.69 16.75 -19.12
CA LEU A 685 -19.74 16.45 -20.20
C LEU A 685 -20.43 15.64 -21.32
N ALA A 686 -21.18 14.60 -20.98
CA ALA A 686 -21.92 13.81 -21.96
C ALA A 686 -22.99 14.66 -22.68
N TRP A 687 -23.66 15.58 -21.97
CA TRP A 687 -24.59 16.53 -22.56
C TRP A 687 -23.88 17.48 -23.53
N PHE A 688 -22.74 18.04 -23.15
CA PHE A 688 -21.93 18.95 -23.97
C PHE A 688 -21.47 18.28 -25.27
N VAL A 689 -20.80 17.13 -25.17
CA VAL A 689 -20.25 16.40 -26.34
C VAL A 689 -21.37 15.97 -27.30
N VAL A 690 -22.46 15.40 -26.78
CA VAL A 690 -23.50 14.89 -27.68
C VAL A 690 -24.43 16.00 -28.19
N ARG A 691 -24.45 17.18 -27.55
CA ARG A 691 -25.08 18.36 -28.16
C ARG A 691 -24.30 18.78 -29.41
N ARG A 692 -22.96 18.84 -29.35
CA ARG A 692 -22.10 19.18 -30.48
C ARG A 692 -22.25 18.22 -31.65
N ILE A 693 -22.15 16.90 -31.39
CA ILE A 693 -22.30 15.87 -32.42
C ILE A 693 -23.66 15.93 -33.11
N ARG A 694 -24.74 16.22 -32.36
CA ARG A 694 -26.09 16.32 -32.94
C ARG A 694 -26.21 17.50 -33.91
N ILE A 695 -25.55 18.62 -33.63
CA ILE A 695 -25.55 19.79 -34.52
C ILE A 695 -24.85 19.44 -35.84
N ILE A 696 -23.67 18.82 -35.77
CA ILE A 696 -22.91 18.37 -36.95
C ILE A 696 -23.72 17.34 -37.74
N SER A 697 -24.28 16.33 -37.09
CA SER A 697 -25.07 15.30 -37.76
C SER A 697 -26.29 15.86 -38.49
N ARG A 698 -26.98 16.86 -37.92
CA ARG A 698 -28.14 17.48 -38.57
C ARG A 698 -27.72 18.31 -39.79
N LYS A 699 -26.65 19.10 -39.67
CA LYS A 699 -26.10 19.89 -40.78
C LYS A 699 -25.59 19.00 -41.93
N ALA A 700 -25.00 17.86 -41.60
CA ALA A 700 -24.61 16.86 -42.60
C ALA A 700 -25.81 16.21 -43.31
N GLU A 701 -26.92 16.00 -42.61
CA GLU A 701 -28.18 15.52 -43.20
C GLU A 701 -28.77 16.57 -44.16
N GLU A 702 -28.73 17.86 -43.80
CA GLU A 702 -29.14 18.99 -44.66
C GLU A 702 -28.31 19.05 -45.97
N ILE A 703 -27.01 18.76 -45.92
CA ILE A 703 -26.16 18.64 -47.13
C ILE A 703 -26.58 17.45 -47.99
N GLY A 704 -26.87 16.31 -47.38
CA GLY A 704 -27.36 15.12 -48.09
C GLY A 704 -28.71 15.32 -48.79
N GLU A 705 -29.49 16.30 -48.33
CA GLU A 705 -30.76 16.73 -48.94
C GLU A 705 -30.57 17.80 -50.05
N GLY A 706 -29.33 18.21 -50.35
CA GLY A 706 -29.00 19.14 -51.44
C GLY A 706 -28.86 20.61 -51.01
N ASN A 707 -28.82 20.92 -49.71
CA ASN A 707 -28.53 22.28 -49.25
C ASN A 707 -27.02 22.48 -49.06
N LEU A 708 -26.37 23.11 -50.04
CA LEU A 708 -24.92 23.40 -50.00
C LEU A 708 -24.56 24.69 -49.26
N LYS A 709 -25.54 25.47 -48.77
CA LYS A 709 -25.30 26.72 -48.02
C LYS A 709 -25.14 26.50 -46.51
N VAL A 710 -24.72 25.31 -46.11
CA VAL A 710 -24.68 24.89 -44.71
C VAL A 710 -23.27 25.03 -44.16
N GLU A 711 -23.05 25.99 -43.28
CA GLU A 711 -21.78 26.12 -42.56
C GLU A 711 -21.79 25.31 -41.27
N PHE A 712 -20.79 24.46 -41.04
CA PHE A 712 -20.53 23.85 -39.74
C PHE A 712 -19.94 24.89 -38.78
N PRO A 713 -20.36 24.93 -37.50
CA PRO A 713 -19.93 25.95 -36.55
C PRO A 713 -18.42 25.86 -36.28
N PRO A 714 -17.65 26.97 -36.37
CA PRO A 714 -16.23 26.98 -36.06
C PRO A 714 -16.07 26.89 -34.55
N ALA A 715 -15.55 25.77 -34.04
CA ALA A 715 -15.33 25.65 -32.61
C ALA A 715 -14.24 24.66 -32.22
N GLY A 716 -13.14 25.20 -31.69
CA GLY A 716 -12.20 24.50 -30.82
C GLY A 716 -11.02 23.86 -31.54
N TYR A 717 -9.90 23.75 -30.84
CA TYR A 717 -8.72 22.97 -31.25
C TYR A 717 -8.88 21.46 -30.93
N ASP A 718 -10.11 21.01 -30.68
CA ASP A 718 -10.41 19.61 -30.40
C ASP A 718 -10.78 18.87 -31.69
N GLU A 719 -10.90 17.54 -31.59
CA GLU A 719 -11.18 16.67 -32.74
C GLU A 719 -12.54 16.97 -33.39
N ILE A 720 -13.48 17.58 -32.66
CA ILE A 720 -14.78 17.99 -33.18
C ILE A 720 -14.66 19.29 -34.01
N GLY A 721 -13.78 20.20 -33.58
CA GLY A 721 -13.44 21.40 -34.33
C GLY A 721 -12.76 21.08 -35.66
N ILE A 722 -11.74 20.22 -35.64
CA ILE A 722 -11.03 19.76 -36.86
C ILE A 722 -12.01 19.11 -37.85
N LEU A 723 -12.91 18.25 -37.36
CA LEU A 723 -13.94 17.63 -38.20
C LEU A 723 -14.88 18.66 -38.82
N SER A 724 -15.24 19.72 -38.09
CA SER A 724 -16.13 20.77 -38.60
C SER A 724 -15.47 21.59 -39.71
N GLU A 725 -14.17 21.87 -39.60
CA GLU A 725 -13.39 22.57 -40.62
C GLU A 725 -13.26 21.75 -41.91
N SER A 726 -12.89 20.46 -41.81
CA SER A 726 -12.82 19.59 -42.99
C SER A 726 -14.17 19.40 -43.68
N LEU A 727 -15.28 19.43 -42.93
CA LEU A 727 -16.61 19.38 -43.51
C LEU A 727 -17.00 20.69 -44.22
N ASN A 728 -16.55 21.85 -43.73
CA ASN A 728 -16.72 23.12 -44.43
C ASN A 728 -15.94 23.16 -45.75
N ASP A 729 -14.68 22.69 -45.76
CA ASP A 729 -13.88 22.59 -46.98
C ASP A 729 -14.56 21.71 -48.05
N MET A 730 -15.15 20.60 -47.61
CA MET A 730 -15.92 19.71 -48.49
C MET A 730 -17.16 20.40 -49.06
N VAL A 731 -17.89 21.18 -48.25
CA VAL A 731 -19.09 21.92 -48.69
C VAL A 731 -18.72 22.97 -49.75
N HIS A 732 -17.67 23.74 -49.52
CA HIS A 732 -17.18 24.72 -50.50
C HIS A 732 -16.81 24.07 -51.84
N GLY A 733 -16.10 22.94 -51.81
CA GLY A 733 -15.76 22.20 -53.03
C GLY A 733 -16.97 21.59 -53.77
N LEU A 734 -18.10 21.37 -53.09
CA LEU A 734 -19.34 20.93 -53.73
C LEU A 734 -20.10 22.10 -54.36
N GLU A 735 -20.15 23.26 -53.70
CA GLU A 735 -20.79 24.48 -54.21
C GLU A 735 -20.13 24.95 -55.52
N GLU A 736 -18.80 25.02 -55.55
CA GLU A 736 -18.02 25.43 -56.73
C GLU A 736 -18.29 24.53 -57.96
N ARG A 737 -18.48 23.22 -57.74
CA ARG A 737 -18.81 22.26 -58.81
C ARG A 737 -20.24 22.41 -59.33
N GLU A 738 -21.18 22.77 -58.48
CA GLU A 738 -22.57 23.01 -58.90
C GLU A 738 -22.67 24.32 -59.71
N GLU A 739 -21.95 25.37 -59.31
CA GLU A 739 -21.86 26.62 -60.06
C GLU A 739 -21.27 26.42 -61.46
N MET A 740 -20.10 25.76 -61.58
CA MET A 740 -19.48 25.47 -62.89
C MET A 740 -20.41 24.64 -63.81
N ARG A 741 -21.16 23.69 -63.26
CA ARG A 741 -22.14 22.92 -64.02
C ARG A 741 -23.28 23.80 -64.53
N GLY A 742 -23.73 24.77 -63.73
CA GLY A 742 -24.74 25.76 -64.14
C GLY A 742 -24.29 26.62 -65.32
N GLU A 743 -23.04 27.10 -65.31
CA GLU A 743 -22.48 27.93 -66.38
C GLU A 743 -22.33 27.17 -67.70
N LEU A 744 -21.90 25.90 -67.67
CA LEU A 744 -21.79 25.06 -68.87
C LEU A 744 -23.15 24.79 -69.53
N LEU A 745 -24.20 24.53 -68.73
CA LEU A 745 -25.57 24.35 -69.26
C LEU A 745 -26.12 25.63 -69.89
N ALA A 746 -25.80 26.80 -69.33
CA ALA A 746 -26.16 28.09 -69.92
C ALA A 746 -25.45 28.31 -71.28
N GLY A 747 -24.17 27.94 -71.38
CA GLY A 747 -23.43 27.95 -72.65
C GLY A 747 -24.04 27.04 -73.72
N GLU A 748 -24.45 25.81 -73.36
CA GLU A 748 -25.10 24.85 -74.26
C GLU A 748 -26.36 25.45 -74.91
N GLU A 749 -27.19 26.14 -74.13
CA GLU A 749 -28.42 26.76 -74.65
C GLU A 749 -28.11 27.83 -75.71
N ILE A 750 -27.09 28.66 -75.49
CA ILE A 750 -26.66 29.71 -76.42
C ILE A 750 -26.14 29.07 -77.71
N GLN A 751 -25.24 28.09 -77.59
CA GLN A 751 -24.60 27.45 -78.73
C GLN A 751 -25.61 26.72 -79.64
N LYS A 752 -26.59 26.03 -79.04
CA LYS A 752 -27.65 25.35 -79.79
C LYS A 752 -28.44 26.29 -80.70
N ARG A 753 -28.60 27.57 -80.32
CA ARG A 753 -29.27 28.60 -81.15
C ARG A 753 -28.40 29.15 -82.27
N LEU A 754 -27.07 28.94 -82.21
CA LEU A 754 -26.17 29.35 -83.28
C LEU A 754 -26.24 28.39 -84.46
N LEU A 755 -26.41 27.09 -84.21
CA LEU A 755 -26.56 26.08 -85.27
C LEU A 755 -27.93 26.20 -85.98
N PRO A 756 -28.07 25.71 -87.23
CA PRO A 756 -29.34 25.79 -87.97
C PRO A 756 -30.45 25.00 -87.29
N GLU A 757 -31.47 25.68 -86.75
CA GLU A 757 -32.65 25.01 -86.16
C GLU A 757 -33.54 24.34 -87.24
N LYS A 758 -33.54 24.89 -88.46
CA LYS A 758 -34.27 24.38 -89.63
C LYS A 758 -33.35 24.39 -90.83
N LEU A 759 -33.33 23.27 -91.55
CA LEU A 759 -32.61 23.16 -92.82
C LEU A 759 -33.33 23.99 -93.91
N PRO A 760 -32.60 24.58 -94.88
CA PRO A 760 -33.20 25.33 -95.98
C PRO A 760 -34.23 24.52 -96.76
N THR A 761 -35.29 25.21 -97.21
CA THR A 761 -36.39 24.59 -97.97
C THR A 761 -36.58 25.18 -99.37
N SER A 762 -35.90 26.29 -99.68
CA SER A 762 -36.05 27.01 -100.96
C SER A 762 -35.73 26.17 -102.20
N LEU A 763 -34.92 25.12 -102.07
CA LEU A 763 -34.52 24.22 -103.17
C LEU A 763 -34.97 22.77 -102.96
N ASN A 764 -36.01 22.53 -102.16
CA ASN A 764 -36.50 21.19 -101.88
C ASN A 764 -36.87 20.39 -103.14
N ASP A 765 -37.28 21.05 -104.22
CA ASP A 765 -37.59 20.38 -105.50
C ASP A 765 -36.33 19.87 -106.22
N PHE A 766 -35.15 20.37 -105.85
CA PHE A 766 -33.88 20.07 -106.49
C PHE A 766 -32.92 19.28 -105.60
N VAL A 767 -32.90 19.52 -104.29
CA VAL A 767 -31.99 18.88 -103.32
C VAL A 767 -32.66 18.62 -101.97
N GLU A 768 -32.18 17.61 -101.27
CA GLU A 768 -32.56 17.27 -99.89
C GLU A 768 -31.34 17.40 -98.98
N PHE A 769 -31.59 17.83 -97.73
CA PHE A 769 -30.55 18.01 -96.72
C PHE A 769 -30.79 17.12 -95.50
N GLY A 770 -29.71 16.69 -94.86
CA GLY A 770 -29.70 16.02 -93.56
C GLY A 770 -28.53 16.54 -92.73
N ALA A 771 -28.72 16.67 -91.42
CA ALA A 771 -27.67 17.08 -90.51
C ALA A 771 -27.86 16.49 -89.11
N PHE A 772 -26.76 16.34 -88.38
CA PHE A 772 -26.76 15.98 -86.97
C PHE A 772 -25.60 16.67 -86.26
N TYR A 773 -25.83 17.05 -85.00
CA TYR A 773 -24.82 17.65 -84.13
C TYR A 773 -25.00 17.19 -82.68
N LYS A 774 -23.91 16.85 -82.01
CA LYS A 774 -23.85 16.58 -80.57
C LYS A 774 -22.52 17.04 -79.99
N ALA A 775 -22.57 17.92 -78.99
CA ALA A 775 -21.38 18.35 -78.25
C ALA A 775 -20.96 17.32 -77.20
N MET A 776 -19.66 17.20 -76.93
CA MET A 776 -19.01 16.31 -75.97
C MET A 776 -19.58 16.51 -74.55
N ALA A 777 -19.53 17.75 -74.03
CA ALA A 777 -19.97 18.07 -72.67
C ALA A 777 -20.51 19.52 -72.55
N GLY A 778 -21.77 19.72 -72.95
CA GLY A 778 -22.43 21.03 -72.89
C GLY A 778 -22.17 21.87 -74.14
N VAL A 779 -20.96 22.40 -74.30
CA VAL A 779 -20.57 23.20 -75.48
C VAL A 779 -19.41 22.57 -76.25
N GLY A 780 -19.38 22.73 -77.58
CA GLY A 780 -18.39 22.10 -78.47
C GLY A 780 -17.76 22.99 -79.56
N GLY A 781 -16.64 22.59 -80.14
CA GLY A 781 -15.94 23.28 -81.24
C GLY A 781 -16.56 23.06 -82.63
N ASP A 782 -17.25 21.93 -82.85
CA ASP A 782 -17.82 21.58 -84.14
C ASP A 782 -18.88 22.57 -84.68
N TYR A 783 -18.89 22.75 -86.00
CA TYR A 783 -19.77 23.66 -86.71
C TYR A 783 -20.31 23.05 -87.99
N TYR A 784 -21.59 23.30 -88.28
CA TYR A 784 -22.13 23.12 -89.63
C TYR A 784 -23.18 24.20 -89.94
N ASP A 785 -23.37 24.51 -91.22
CA ASP A 785 -24.43 25.43 -91.65
C ASP A 785 -24.88 25.15 -93.09
N PHE A 786 -26.10 25.57 -93.39
CA PHE A 786 -26.67 25.62 -94.73
C PHE A 786 -27.25 27.02 -94.95
N ILE A 787 -26.62 27.80 -95.82
CA ILE A 787 -26.88 29.23 -95.99
C ILE A 787 -27.43 29.47 -97.39
N GLU A 788 -28.66 29.97 -97.48
CA GLU A 788 -29.27 30.37 -98.76
C GLU A 788 -28.58 31.61 -99.31
N LEU A 789 -28.08 31.55 -100.55
CA LEU A 789 -27.33 32.63 -101.18
C LEU A 789 -28.19 33.48 -102.14
N GLY A 790 -29.46 33.12 -102.30
CA GLY A 790 -30.36 33.63 -103.35
C GLY A 790 -30.09 32.99 -104.72
N GLN A 791 -30.99 33.25 -105.70
CA GLN A 791 -30.81 32.83 -107.10
C GLN A 791 -30.51 31.34 -107.29
N ASN A 792 -31.27 30.45 -106.64
CA ASN A 792 -31.12 29.00 -106.80
C ASN A 792 -29.77 28.42 -106.34
N LYS A 793 -29.08 29.10 -105.41
CA LYS A 793 -27.81 28.66 -104.82
C LYS A 793 -27.88 28.51 -103.30
N ILE A 794 -27.23 27.47 -102.78
CA ILE A 794 -27.07 27.22 -101.34
C ILE A 794 -25.59 26.98 -101.05
N ALA A 795 -25.09 27.61 -99.99
CA ALA A 795 -23.84 27.22 -99.36
C ALA A 795 -24.09 26.17 -98.29
N PHE A 796 -23.21 25.19 -98.19
CA PHE A 796 -23.14 24.27 -97.07
C PHE A 796 -21.71 24.20 -96.58
N CYS A 797 -21.54 24.14 -95.27
CA CYS A 797 -20.23 24.06 -94.67
C CYS A 797 -20.24 23.23 -93.40
N ILE A 798 -19.06 22.73 -93.06
CA ILE A 798 -18.79 21.96 -91.85
C ILE A 798 -17.33 22.18 -91.46
N GLY A 799 -17.06 22.21 -90.16
CA GLY A 799 -15.71 22.32 -89.65
C GLY A 799 -15.63 22.00 -88.17
N ASP A 800 -14.39 21.84 -87.71
CA ASP A 800 -14.04 21.51 -86.34
C ASP A 800 -12.94 22.46 -85.86
N VAL A 801 -13.08 22.98 -84.64
CA VAL A 801 -12.09 23.81 -83.96
C VAL A 801 -11.25 22.92 -83.05
N SER A 802 -9.93 22.99 -83.17
CA SER A 802 -9.02 22.20 -82.35
C SER A 802 -9.26 22.34 -80.83
N ASN A 803 -9.25 21.20 -80.12
CA ASN A 803 -9.60 21.00 -78.70
C ASN A 803 -11.12 21.02 -78.43
N HIS A 804 -11.51 20.58 -77.22
CA HIS A 804 -12.91 20.54 -76.79
C HIS A 804 -13.18 21.48 -75.58
N GLY A 805 -14.43 21.91 -75.41
CA GLY A 805 -14.89 22.71 -74.26
C GLY A 805 -15.23 24.18 -74.59
N VAL A 806 -15.21 25.06 -73.59
CA VAL A 806 -15.74 26.44 -73.69
C VAL A 806 -14.94 27.31 -74.67
N GLY A 807 -13.61 27.19 -74.71
CA GLY A 807 -12.77 27.96 -75.62
C GLY A 807 -13.10 27.72 -77.11
N PRO A 808 -13.02 26.47 -77.59
CA PRO A 808 -13.41 26.08 -78.96
C PRO A 808 -14.84 26.50 -79.33
N ALA A 809 -15.79 26.42 -78.40
CA ALA A 809 -17.16 26.87 -78.60
C ALA A 809 -17.29 28.38 -78.90
N ILE A 810 -16.46 29.22 -78.28
CA ILE A 810 -16.38 30.66 -78.56
C ILE A 810 -15.82 30.91 -79.95
N VAL A 811 -14.77 30.18 -80.32
CA VAL A 811 -14.13 30.27 -81.65
C VAL A 811 -15.12 29.84 -82.74
N MET A 812 -15.88 28.77 -82.53
CA MET A 812 -16.95 28.36 -83.44
C MET A 812 -17.98 29.47 -83.67
N ALA A 813 -18.43 30.13 -82.60
CA ALA A 813 -19.39 31.22 -82.70
C ALA A 813 -18.85 32.41 -83.51
N LEU A 814 -17.57 32.76 -83.32
CA LEU A 814 -16.86 33.78 -84.10
C LEU A 814 -16.77 33.38 -85.58
N PHE A 815 -16.30 32.16 -85.84
CA PHE A 815 -16.09 31.61 -87.17
C PHE A 815 -17.39 31.57 -87.98
N ARG A 816 -18.49 31.13 -87.37
CA ARG A 816 -19.84 31.21 -87.93
C ARG A 816 -20.24 32.64 -88.30
N ALA A 817 -20.00 33.60 -87.41
CA ALA A 817 -20.36 34.99 -87.66
C ALA A 817 -19.61 35.56 -88.87
N GLN A 818 -18.32 35.23 -89.01
CA GLN A 818 -17.47 35.62 -90.13
C GLN A 818 -17.99 35.05 -91.46
N ILE A 819 -18.18 33.72 -91.57
CA ILE A 819 -18.64 33.12 -92.83
C ILE A 819 -20.00 33.68 -93.27
N ARG A 820 -20.96 33.81 -92.35
CA ARG A 820 -22.27 34.40 -92.67
C ARG A 820 -22.16 35.86 -93.11
N SER A 821 -21.28 36.64 -92.48
CA SER A 821 -21.02 38.04 -92.86
C SER A 821 -20.45 38.13 -94.26
N ILE A 822 -19.39 37.36 -94.55
CA ILE A 822 -18.73 37.32 -95.86
C ILE A 822 -19.73 36.94 -96.96
N LEU A 823 -20.52 35.89 -96.76
CA LEU A 823 -21.51 35.43 -97.74
C LEU A 823 -22.66 36.44 -97.93
N ARG A 824 -23.10 37.13 -96.87
CA ARG A 824 -24.13 38.17 -96.96
C ARG A 824 -23.66 39.40 -97.75
N ARG A 825 -22.38 39.76 -97.69
CA ARG A 825 -21.80 40.84 -98.49
C ARG A 825 -21.78 40.52 -100.00
N GLY A 826 -22.00 39.27 -100.38
CA GLY A 826 -22.10 38.86 -101.78
C GLY A 826 -20.84 38.20 -102.34
N GLU A 827 -19.82 37.92 -101.52
CA GLU A 827 -18.64 37.18 -101.99
C GLU A 827 -19.03 35.73 -102.33
N ARG A 828 -18.56 35.24 -103.48
CA ARG A 828 -18.87 33.92 -104.04
C ARG A 828 -17.63 33.16 -104.53
N ASP A 829 -16.45 33.75 -104.43
CA ASP A 829 -15.19 33.06 -104.69
C ASP A 829 -14.77 32.28 -103.44
N LEU A 830 -14.89 30.96 -103.50
CA LEU A 830 -14.55 30.03 -102.41
C LEU A 830 -13.15 30.26 -101.85
N LYS A 831 -12.16 30.56 -102.71
CA LYS A 831 -10.78 30.76 -102.28
C LYS A 831 -10.61 32.08 -101.53
N LYS A 832 -11.23 33.17 -102.01
CA LYS A 832 -11.22 34.46 -101.30
C LYS A 832 -11.90 34.39 -99.95
N ILE A 833 -13.00 33.65 -99.85
CA ILE A 833 -13.73 33.46 -98.59
C ILE A 833 -12.81 32.81 -97.56
N LEU A 834 -12.13 31.71 -97.92
CA LEU A 834 -11.21 31.02 -97.01
C LEU A 834 -10.00 31.89 -96.63
N LEU A 835 -9.45 32.68 -97.55
CA LEU A 835 -8.33 33.61 -97.25
C LEU A 835 -8.74 34.71 -96.27
N GLU A 836 -9.94 35.27 -96.42
CA GLU A 836 -10.45 36.27 -95.48
C GLU A 836 -10.70 35.67 -94.10
N MET A 837 -11.25 34.46 -94.04
CA MET A 837 -11.45 33.73 -92.78
C MET A 837 -10.11 33.38 -92.11
N ASN A 838 -9.11 32.93 -92.89
CA ASN A 838 -7.79 32.60 -92.36
C ASN A 838 -7.06 33.80 -91.78
N SER A 839 -7.08 34.95 -92.47
CA SER A 839 -6.47 36.18 -91.95
C SER A 839 -7.10 36.62 -90.63
N GLN A 840 -8.43 36.57 -90.52
CA GLN A 840 -9.11 36.98 -89.29
C GLN A 840 -8.84 36.02 -88.14
N LEU A 841 -8.90 34.72 -88.39
CA LEU A 841 -8.70 33.72 -87.34
C LEU A 841 -7.24 33.69 -86.85
N TYR A 842 -6.27 33.79 -87.76
CA TYR A 842 -4.83 33.81 -87.42
C TYR A 842 -4.46 34.99 -86.51
N ASP A 843 -5.06 36.17 -86.73
CA ASP A 843 -4.82 37.36 -85.90
C ASP A 843 -5.55 37.30 -84.54
N ASP A 844 -6.74 36.69 -84.49
CA ASP A 844 -7.64 36.73 -83.33
C ASP A 844 -7.46 35.55 -82.35
N THR A 845 -6.68 34.52 -82.69
CA THR A 845 -6.56 33.30 -81.87
C THR A 845 -5.10 32.88 -81.60
N PRO A 846 -4.79 32.18 -80.49
CA PRO A 846 -3.44 31.67 -80.23
C PRO A 846 -3.00 30.58 -81.23
N ASP A 847 -1.69 30.42 -81.43
CA ASP A 847 -1.05 29.50 -82.40
C ASP A 847 -1.50 28.02 -82.35
N HIS A 848 -2.14 27.58 -81.27
CA HIS A 848 -2.63 26.20 -81.10
C HIS A 848 -4.13 26.04 -81.37
N ILE A 849 -4.83 27.12 -81.75
CA ILE A 849 -6.23 27.12 -82.16
C ILE A 849 -6.28 27.21 -83.69
N PHE A 850 -6.83 26.20 -84.33
CA PHE A 850 -7.07 26.18 -85.76
C PHE A 850 -8.42 25.52 -86.06
N VAL A 851 -8.96 25.78 -87.25
CA VAL A 851 -10.26 25.24 -87.69
C VAL A 851 -10.07 24.44 -88.97
N THR A 852 -10.35 23.14 -88.91
CA THR A 852 -10.52 22.34 -90.12
C THR A 852 -11.86 22.72 -90.74
N PHE A 853 -11.91 23.04 -92.04
CA PHE A 853 -13.14 23.58 -92.63
C PHE A 853 -13.39 23.12 -94.07
N PHE A 854 -14.65 22.85 -94.37
CA PHE A 854 -15.15 22.53 -95.69
C PHE A 854 -16.27 23.52 -96.08
N LEU A 855 -16.22 24.06 -97.29
CA LEU A 855 -17.23 24.94 -97.85
C LEU A 855 -17.61 24.51 -99.27
N GLY A 856 -18.91 24.30 -99.51
CA GLY A 856 -19.47 23.97 -100.80
C GLY A 856 -20.61 24.91 -101.21
N PHE A 857 -20.69 25.25 -102.49
CA PHE A 857 -21.80 25.96 -103.11
C PHE A 857 -22.50 25.05 -104.11
N PHE A 858 -23.77 24.75 -103.85
CA PHE A 858 -24.64 24.08 -104.79
C PHE A 858 -25.42 25.09 -105.63
N ASP A 859 -25.42 24.91 -106.95
CA ASP A 859 -26.24 25.66 -107.90
C ASP A 859 -27.26 24.73 -108.57
N SER A 860 -28.55 24.96 -108.33
CA SER A 860 -29.61 24.09 -108.85
C SER A 860 -29.85 24.25 -110.35
N THR A 861 -29.35 25.33 -110.98
CA THR A 861 -29.48 25.57 -112.42
C THR A 861 -28.49 24.72 -113.21
N SER A 862 -27.27 24.55 -112.68
CA SER A 862 -26.23 23.74 -113.32
C SER A 862 -26.08 22.35 -112.72
N SER A 863 -26.76 22.06 -111.60
CA SER A 863 -26.57 20.86 -110.77
C SER A 863 -25.11 20.64 -110.36
N LYS A 864 -24.34 21.73 -110.20
CA LYS A 864 -22.93 21.67 -109.79
C LYS A 864 -22.75 22.06 -108.34
N VAL A 865 -21.84 21.35 -107.67
CA VAL A 865 -21.24 21.70 -106.40
C VAL A 865 -19.83 22.20 -106.67
N GLU A 866 -19.57 23.47 -106.39
CA GLU A 866 -18.21 23.98 -106.27
C GLU A 866 -17.80 23.85 -104.81
N TYR A 867 -16.63 23.30 -104.52
CA TYR A 867 -16.20 23.13 -103.13
C TYR A 867 -14.72 23.40 -102.91
N ILE A 868 -14.37 23.69 -101.67
CA ILE A 868 -13.01 23.88 -101.19
C ILE A 868 -12.90 23.32 -99.76
N SER A 869 -11.74 22.75 -99.43
CA SER A 869 -11.41 22.28 -98.09
C SER A 869 -10.16 22.99 -97.59
N ALA A 870 -10.09 23.20 -96.28
CA ALA A 870 -8.97 23.70 -95.51
C ALA A 870 -8.68 22.67 -94.41
N GLY A 871 -8.01 21.58 -94.78
CA GLY A 871 -7.57 20.54 -93.85
C GLY A 871 -8.67 19.67 -93.23
N HIS A 872 -9.92 19.78 -93.70
CA HIS A 872 -11.03 18.96 -93.21
C HIS A 872 -10.99 17.53 -93.78
N VAL A 873 -11.77 16.64 -93.15
CA VAL A 873 -11.97 15.27 -93.63
C VAL A 873 -12.46 15.30 -95.08
N LYS A 874 -12.12 14.25 -95.84
CA LYS A 874 -12.46 14.18 -97.25
C LYS A 874 -13.92 13.78 -97.44
N PRO A 875 -14.65 14.45 -98.35
CA PRO A 875 -16.05 14.14 -98.57
C PRO A 875 -16.27 12.75 -99.13
N LEU A 876 -17.36 12.13 -98.68
CA LEU A 876 -17.85 10.86 -99.21
C LEU A 876 -18.99 11.13 -100.19
N PHE A 877 -18.84 10.63 -101.41
CA PHE A 877 -19.78 10.81 -102.51
C PHE A 877 -20.36 9.47 -102.95
N TYR A 878 -21.66 9.30 -102.79
CA TYR A 878 -22.40 8.16 -103.32
C TYR A 878 -22.90 8.49 -104.72
N ASP A 879 -22.33 7.81 -105.71
CA ASP A 879 -22.78 7.84 -107.10
C ASP A 879 -23.94 6.84 -107.27
N ALA A 880 -25.15 7.37 -107.49
CA ALA A 880 -26.35 6.55 -107.62
C ALA A 880 -26.38 5.76 -108.93
N SER A 881 -25.70 6.25 -109.98
CA SER A 881 -25.65 5.60 -111.29
C SER A 881 -24.74 4.37 -111.28
N GLU A 882 -23.57 4.48 -110.62
CA GLU A 882 -22.61 3.38 -110.47
C GLU A 882 -22.91 2.50 -109.25
N LYS A 883 -23.75 2.99 -108.33
CA LYS A 883 -23.96 2.43 -106.99
C LYS A 883 -22.63 2.23 -106.26
N LYS A 884 -21.77 3.24 -106.29
CA LYS A 884 -20.45 3.21 -105.64
C LYS A 884 -20.29 4.40 -104.71
N LEU A 885 -19.45 4.21 -103.69
CA LEU A 885 -19.01 5.28 -102.81
C LEU A 885 -17.59 5.69 -103.21
N HIS A 886 -17.40 6.98 -103.43
CA HIS A 886 -16.15 7.61 -103.78
C HIS A 886 -15.71 8.55 -102.65
N GLU A 887 -14.42 8.62 -102.41
CA GLU A 887 -13.82 9.67 -101.57
C GLU A 887 -13.36 10.80 -102.51
N LEU A 888 -13.93 11.99 -102.34
CA LEU A 888 -13.61 13.12 -103.20
C LEU A 888 -12.25 13.74 -102.80
N PRO A 889 -11.46 14.24 -103.78
CA PRO A 889 -10.24 14.98 -103.46
C PRO A 889 -10.56 16.24 -102.65
N ALA A 890 -10.03 16.29 -101.43
CA ALA A 890 -10.02 17.44 -100.53
C ALA A 890 -8.73 17.41 -99.70
N GLY A 891 -8.24 18.58 -99.28
CA GLY A 891 -6.96 18.74 -98.59
C GLY A 891 -6.74 20.18 -98.12
N GLY A 892 -5.49 20.60 -98.04
CA GLY A 892 -5.10 21.93 -97.56
C GLY A 892 -4.75 21.98 -96.09
N LEU A 893 -4.21 23.11 -95.63
CA LEU A 893 -3.93 23.37 -94.23
C LEU A 893 -5.20 23.85 -93.52
N PRO A 894 -5.41 23.55 -92.23
CA PRO A 894 -6.49 24.15 -91.44
C PRO A 894 -6.39 25.68 -91.39
N ILE A 895 -7.54 26.33 -91.25
CA ILE A 895 -7.66 27.78 -91.12
C ILE A 895 -7.08 28.22 -89.76
N GLY A 896 -6.29 29.29 -89.74
CA GLY A 896 -5.65 29.85 -88.54
C GLY A 896 -4.28 29.24 -88.21
N MET A 897 -3.84 28.22 -88.96
CA MET A 897 -2.57 27.52 -88.66
C MET A 897 -1.33 28.22 -89.22
N ASP A 898 -1.47 28.99 -90.30
CA ASP A 898 -0.38 29.76 -90.93
C ASP A 898 -0.95 30.98 -91.66
N GLU A 899 -0.11 31.95 -91.98
CA GLU A 899 -0.49 33.15 -92.71
C GLU A 899 -0.96 32.83 -94.13
N ASN A 900 -1.74 33.73 -94.72
CA ASN A 900 -2.28 33.56 -96.09
C ASN A 900 -1.21 33.31 -97.16
N SER A 901 0.01 33.80 -96.96
CA SER A 901 1.12 33.61 -97.90
C SER A 901 1.42 32.12 -98.16
N PHE A 902 1.30 31.27 -97.14
CA PHE A 902 1.45 29.83 -97.25
C PHE A 902 0.10 29.12 -97.42
N PHE A 903 -0.89 29.46 -96.59
CA PHE A 903 -2.22 28.84 -96.59
C PHE A 903 -2.87 28.83 -97.99
N GLU A 904 -2.73 29.92 -98.76
CA GLU A 904 -3.28 30.04 -100.12
C GLU A 904 -2.78 28.94 -101.07
N THR A 905 -1.52 28.49 -100.89
CA THR A 905 -0.89 27.47 -101.75
C THR A 905 -1.40 26.06 -101.47
N THR A 906 -2.08 25.86 -100.34
CA THR A 906 -2.51 24.55 -99.86
C THR A 906 -3.95 24.21 -100.25
N ILE A 907 -4.78 25.23 -100.50
CA ILE A 907 -6.20 25.07 -100.78
C ILE A 907 -6.49 25.09 -102.30
N GLU A 908 -7.42 24.23 -102.74
CA GLU A 908 -7.76 24.10 -104.16
C GLU A 908 -9.28 24.02 -104.34
N ARG A 909 -9.80 24.85 -105.26
CA ARG A 909 -11.20 24.80 -105.67
C ARG A 909 -11.44 23.59 -106.58
N ARG A 910 -12.49 22.82 -106.27
CA ARG A 910 -12.96 21.68 -107.06
C ARG A 910 -14.42 21.88 -107.49
N VAL A 911 -14.83 21.13 -108.50
CA VAL A 911 -16.20 21.15 -109.04
C VAL A 911 -16.68 19.72 -109.27
N LEU A 912 -17.86 19.41 -108.77
CA LEU A 912 -18.56 18.15 -108.92
C LEU A 912 -19.94 18.42 -109.55
N THR A 913 -20.36 17.60 -110.50
CA THR A 913 -21.75 17.62 -111.00
C THR A 913 -22.52 16.55 -110.24
N LEU A 914 -23.70 16.88 -109.72
CA LEU A 914 -24.59 15.95 -109.03
C LEU A 914 -25.72 15.50 -109.97
N ASP A 915 -25.85 14.19 -110.16
CA ASP A 915 -26.96 13.57 -110.86
C ASP A 915 -28.07 13.14 -109.87
N SER A 916 -29.27 12.89 -110.41
CA SER A 916 -30.45 12.49 -109.64
C SER A 916 -30.15 11.26 -108.78
N GLY A 917 -30.29 11.40 -107.46
CA GLY A 917 -30.04 10.33 -106.50
C GLY A 917 -28.68 10.38 -105.82
N ASP A 918 -27.72 11.15 -106.34
CA ASP A 918 -26.38 11.24 -105.77
C ASP A 918 -26.41 11.88 -104.38
N ILE A 919 -25.56 11.38 -103.48
CA ILE A 919 -25.43 11.89 -102.11
C ILE A 919 -24.00 12.33 -101.85
N PHE A 920 -23.86 13.58 -101.42
CA PHE A 920 -22.66 14.12 -100.82
C PHE A 920 -22.79 14.03 -99.29
N PHE A 921 -21.78 13.48 -98.61
CA PHE A 921 -21.75 13.31 -97.16
C PHE A 921 -20.41 13.81 -96.58
N GLU A 922 -20.48 14.61 -95.53
CA GLU A 922 -19.31 15.16 -94.83
C GLU A 922 -19.53 15.10 -93.32
N TYR A 923 -18.45 14.97 -92.55
CA TYR A 923 -18.48 14.77 -91.10
C TYR A 923 -17.20 15.26 -90.43
N THR A 924 -17.28 15.56 -89.14
CA THR A 924 -16.13 15.86 -88.28
C THR A 924 -15.52 14.58 -87.70
N ASP A 925 -14.24 14.61 -87.33
CA ASP A 925 -13.48 13.44 -86.87
C ASP A 925 -14.07 12.76 -85.63
N GLY A 926 -14.82 13.49 -84.79
CA GLY A 926 -15.55 12.89 -83.68
C GLY A 926 -16.52 11.77 -84.09
N LEU A 927 -16.95 11.67 -85.36
CA LEU A 927 -17.71 10.51 -85.85
C LEU A 927 -16.85 9.26 -86.03
N ASP A 928 -15.76 9.30 -86.81
CA ASP A 928 -14.95 8.11 -87.10
C ASP A 928 -13.98 7.77 -85.96
N GLU A 929 -13.61 8.74 -85.12
CA GLU A 929 -12.81 8.53 -83.92
C GLU A 929 -13.63 8.15 -82.68
N ALA A 930 -14.98 8.20 -82.75
CA ALA A 930 -15.86 7.83 -81.65
C ALA A 930 -15.54 6.44 -81.07
N ARG A 931 -15.34 6.36 -79.76
CA ARG A 931 -14.87 5.14 -79.09
C ARG A 931 -16.01 4.34 -78.46
N ASN A 932 -15.92 3.02 -78.58
CA ASN A 932 -16.69 2.11 -77.72
C ASN A 932 -16.10 2.07 -76.29
N PRO A 933 -16.79 1.48 -75.30
CA PRO A 933 -16.26 1.36 -73.93
C PRO A 933 -14.93 0.59 -73.82
N GLU A 934 -14.61 -0.22 -74.83
CA GLU A 934 -13.35 -0.96 -74.93
C GLU A 934 -12.22 -0.13 -75.59
N GLY A 935 -12.50 1.12 -75.99
CA GLY A 935 -11.55 2.10 -76.52
C GLY A 935 -11.32 2.06 -78.04
N SER A 936 -12.03 1.19 -78.78
CA SER A 936 -11.92 1.06 -80.24
C SER A 936 -12.74 2.12 -80.99
N MET A 937 -12.12 2.73 -82.00
CA MET A 937 -12.74 3.76 -82.86
C MET A 937 -13.86 3.18 -83.74
N TYR A 938 -14.82 4.02 -84.12
CA TYR A 938 -15.93 3.67 -85.01
C TYR A 938 -15.44 3.34 -86.42
N GLY A 939 -14.47 4.13 -86.90
CA GLY A 939 -13.65 3.86 -88.07
C GLY A 939 -14.31 4.18 -89.42
N ARG A 940 -13.50 4.72 -90.34
CA ARG A 940 -13.93 5.11 -91.70
C ARG A 940 -14.48 3.95 -92.53
N GLU A 941 -13.90 2.75 -92.40
CA GLU A 941 -14.34 1.58 -93.14
C GLU A 941 -15.79 1.19 -92.79
N ARG A 942 -16.16 1.29 -91.51
CA ARG A 942 -17.51 1.01 -91.03
C ARG A 942 -18.49 2.04 -91.57
N LEU A 943 -18.13 3.33 -91.48
CA LEU A 943 -18.94 4.42 -92.01
C LEU A 943 -19.15 4.28 -93.53
N ALA A 944 -18.08 4.04 -94.29
CA ALA A 944 -18.13 3.85 -95.74
C ALA A 944 -19.05 2.68 -96.13
N LYS A 945 -18.97 1.55 -95.42
CA LYS A 945 -19.87 0.40 -95.63
C LYS A 945 -21.33 0.74 -95.33
N LEU A 946 -21.57 1.50 -94.27
CA LEU A 946 -22.91 1.91 -93.87
C LEU A 946 -23.54 2.86 -94.90
N LEU A 947 -22.77 3.85 -95.38
CA LEU A 947 -23.18 4.77 -96.43
C LEU A 947 -23.42 4.05 -97.76
N PHE A 948 -22.53 3.14 -98.17
CA PHE A 948 -22.72 2.33 -99.38
C PHE A 948 -24.02 1.51 -99.34
N THR A 949 -24.32 0.89 -98.19
CA THR A 949 -25.53 0.04 -98.02
C THR A 949 -26.82 0.85 -97.97
N ASN A 950 -26.75 2.12 -97.57
CA ASN A 950 -27.91 2.98 -97.36
C ASN A 950 -27.96 4.20 -98.30
N GLY A 951 -27.10 4.26 -99.32
CA GLY A 951 -26.92 5.42 -100.20
C GLY A 951 -28.15 5.79 -101.04
N GLU A 952 -29.16 4.92 -101.13
CA GLU A 952 -30.43 5.21 -101.79
C GLU A 952 -31.46 5.91 -100.87
N LYS A 953 -31.19 6.02 -99.56
CA LYS A 953 -32.10 6.65 -98.58
C LYS A 953 -32.09 8.17 -98.67
N ARG A 954 -33.13 8.80 -98.11
CA ARG A 954 -33.15 10.27 -97.97
C ARG A 954 -32.09 10.71 -96.96
N PRO A 955 -31.46 11.89 -97.12
CA PRO A 955 -30.41 12.38 -96.20
C PRO A 955 -30.77 12.31 -94.72
N ALA A 956 -31.98 12.74 -94.34
CA ALA A 956 -32.43 12.66 -92.94
C ALA A 956 -32.56 11.22 -92.41
N GLU A 957 -32.89 10.25 -93.27
CA GLU A 957 -32.95 8.84 -92.91
C GLU A 957 -31.56 8.21 -92.86
N LEU A 958 -30.66 8.61 -93.77
CA LEU A 958 -29.27 8.18 -93.79
C LEU A 958 -28.56 8.60 -92.49
N ILE A 959 -28.70 9.87 -92.10
CA ILE A 959 -28.16 10.41 -90.85
C ILE A 959 -28.69 9.63 -89.64
N LYS A 960 -30.00 9.34 -89.58
CA LYS A 960 -30.58 8.52 -88.50
C LYS A 960 -29.98 7.12 -88.42
N VAL A 961 -29.69 6.49 -89.57
CA VAL A 961 -29.05 5.17 -89.61
C VAL A 961 -27.63 5.24 -89.06
N VAL A 962 -26.86 6.27 -89.44
CA VAL A 962 -25.50 6.49 -88.93
C VAL A 962 -25.52 6.73 -87.42
N VAL A 963 -26.39 7.62 -86.94
CA VAL A 963 -26.53 7.90 -85.50
C VAL A 963 -26.93 6.65 -84.72
N GLY A 964 -27.89 5.86 -85.20
CA GLY A 964 -28.31 4.64 -84.51
C GLY A 964 -27.20 3.58 -84.42
N ASP A 965 -26.38 3.41 -85.48
CA ASP A 965 -25.24 2.50 -85.44
C ASP A 965 -24.12 3.02 -84.51
N LEU A 966 -23.95 4.34 -84.43
CA LEU A 966 -23.01 5.00 -83.53
C LEU A 966 -23.43 4.88 -82.05
N GLU A 967 -24.72 5.02 -81.72
CA GLU A 967 -25.25 4.78 -80.37
C GLU A 967 -25.00 3.33 -79.91
N VAL A 968 -25.17 2.36 -80.82
CA VAL A 968 -24.86 0.95 -80.55
C VAL A 968 -23.37 0.74 -80.30
N HIS A 969 -22.50 1.39 -81.07
CA HIS A 969 -21.05 1.29 -80.91
C HIS A 969 -20.55 1.91 -79.61
N THR A 970 -20.98 3.14 -79.32
CA THR A 970 -20.53 3.92 -78.15
C THR A 970 -21.24 3.52 -76.84
N LYS A 971 -22.38 2.83 -76.92
CA LYS A 971 -23.33 2.58 -75.82
C LYS A 971 -23.83 3.87 -75.15
N GLN A 972 -23.86 4.98 -75.90
CA GLN A 972 -24.37 6.26 -75.45
C GLN A 972 -25.65 6.62 -76.19
N GLU A 973 -26.57 7.28 -75.49
CA GLU A 973 -27.80 7.81 -76.08
C GLU A 973 -27.52 9.23 -76.63
N LEU A 974 -27.26 9.33 -77.92
CA LEU A 974 -26.91 10.57 -78.62
C LEU A 974 -28.14 11.46 -78.89
N GLY A 975 -29.33 10.86 -78.95
CA GLY A 975 -30.60 11.56 -79.19
C GLY A 975 -31.19 12.34 -78.00
N LYS A 976 -30.62 12.26 -76.79
CA LYS A 976 -31.15 12.95 -75.59
C LYS A 976 -30.40 14.26 -75.29
N PRO A 977 -31.12 15.31 -74.83
CA PRO A 977 -30.49 16.55 -74.36
C PRO A 977 -29.69 16.31 -73.07
N GLY A 978 -28.58 17.04 -72.91
CA GLY A 978 -27.70 16.97 -71.74
C GLY A 978 -26.27 16.50 -72.06
N ILE A 979 -25.42 16.60 -71.03
CA ILE A 979 -23.99 16.29 -71.05
C ILE A 979 -23.78 14.84 -71.49
N SER A 980 -23.11 14.63 -72.62
CA SER A 980 -22.66 13.30 -73.06
C SER A 980 -21.31 12.94 -72.46
N GLN A 981 -20.90 11.69 -72.63
CA GLN A 981 -19.56 11.21 -72.27
C GLN A 981 -18.77 10.87 -73.54
N LEU A 982 -19.03 11.60 -74.63
CA LEU A 982 -18.32 11.38 -75.88
C LEU A 982 -16.85 11.76 -75.71
N SER A 983 -16.01 11.20 -76.57
CA SER A 983 -14.60 11.57 -76.64
C SER A 983 -14.36 12.90 -77.33
N ASP A 984 -15.28 13.30 -78.22
CA ASP A 984 -15.24 14.58 -78.94
C ASP A 984 -16.64 15.03 -79.39
N ASP A 985 -16.74 16.24 -79.95
CA ASP A 985 -17.94 16.75 -80.61
C ASP A 985 -18.21 16.03 -81.93
N ILE A 986 -19.47 15.94 -82.36
CA ILE A 986 -19.84 15.25 -83.59
C ILE A 986 -20.76 16.12 -84.42
N ALA A 987 -20.37 16.41 -85.66
CA ALA A 987 -21.17 17.02 -86.70
C ALA A 987 -21.15 16.17 -87.98
N MET A 988 -22.29 16.11 -88.66
CA MET A 988 -22.38 15.46 -89.97
C MET A 988 -23.46 16.12 -90.82
N ILE A 989 -23.20 16.20 -92.13
CA ILE A 989 -24.11 16.76 -93.12
C ILE A 989 -24.23 15.84 -94.33
N ALA A 990 -25.42 15.83 -94.93
CA ALA A 990 -25.72 15.08 -96.13
C ALA A 990 -26.54 15.94 -97.11
N VAL A 991 -26.14 15.96 -98.37
CA VAL A 991 -26.82 16.67 -99.46
C VAL A 991 -27.13 15.67 -100.57
N ARG A 992 -28.40 15.52 -100.93
CA ARG A 992 -28.83 14.63 -102.01
C ARG A 992 -29.49 15.39 -103.13
N LYS A 993 -29.13 15.09 -104.38
CA LYS A 993 -29.84 15.60 -105.56
C LYS A 993 -31.13 14.79 -105.78
N ARG A 994 -32.27 15.48 -105.94
CA ARG A 994 -33.57 14.84 -106.23
C ARG A 994 -33.69 14.32 -107.64
#